data_AF-A0AAW7XVK9-F1
#
_entry.id   AF-A0AAW7XVK9-F1
#
_cell.length_a   1.000
_cell.length_b   1.000
_cell.length_c   1.000
_cell.angle_alpha   90.00
_cell.angle_beta   90.00
_cell.angle_gamma   90.00
#
_symmetry.space_group_name_H-M   'P 1'
#
loop_
_entity.id
_entity.type
_entity.pdbx_description
1 polymer ?
#
loop_
_entity_poly.entity_id
_entity_poly.type
_entity_poly.pdbx_seq_one_letter_code
_entity_poly.pdbx_strand_id
1 'polypeptide(L)'
;MADTSDTQQDASGDKLPEWYREIFPAGAHNGFYEKLGQHALIHVDRGTKVLVVTFDNLSDAGYPDYDVKAWAEKFIRDSGHSHLGVVAQGPTWFRDARLIERMEKLAADGFFARFDRVVMAGTSMGGFGALAFADLAPGCDVIAFSPQTTLSEELVPWEKRFGPGRAQDWTLPRSDAAKTVGNVRKLWVILDPFFTPDLKQIQRLPEDKISVLKSFGQGHKTALVLRRMDLLKDTMTKAIDGTLTEKWFYSATRKRKDLYLYRKTMEDHLQARGKQHRIPAFVAAFRTRARARQAQEAGKEGTSSAASSSDADTPRRAVVAMSRQNKTDAYITVETEIQRPSRKPRTLGNVWNLSDDGVTLRYLSDQYRHQVMGFEERDGVTLAQSPQVALGMVSIGGTTAIPRPLPERFEYHIRDEFLSQDTAPQGAEAQGVAVLSYERADYRALRTVFALSHPKPGITAAEIHPESPYLQDVMDRIQDAKSSAQEHDRILYVDRISLDLLAGNLTMDELSAASHYIDTIRTLREHVARAADQISYPHVTVTQKPGTRTNGKSEVALAEGRLDIHEPSLGILVASPSYMLEFMPDTVATIAPKDRMWLDELEALAVRAAQNGERWFCPSMRQVFRRGMDLVVEFATMTPLELDPKAAQNAHGFTLDGCVNDAQITGLHFEPAFHGGQRLVLSLDRFAEGPGLSVNYAWGMMQEAPDGERPANHGALRETWSRPSLLQPERRLYRYALSGRLPVMPSELAGGVQ
;
A
#
# COMPACT_ATOMS: atom_id res chain seq x y z
N MET A 1 21.96 45.54 -18.97
CA MET A 1 21.68 45.11 -20.36
C MET A 1 22.43 43.80 -20.53
N ALA A 2 21.77 42.67 -20.21
CA ALA A 2 21.04 41.83 -21.17
C ALA A 2 22.01 41.32 -22.24
N ASP A 3 22.38 40.04 -22.25
CA ASP A 3 21.47 38.96 -22.63
C ASP A 3 21.86 37.62 -21.97
N THR A 4 20.89 36.97 -21.31
CA THR A 4 20.97 35.62 -20.75
C THR A 4 19.92 34.78 -21.46
N SER A 5 20.31 34.07 -22.51
CA SER A 5 19.50 33.03 -23.12
C SER A 5 19.75 31.71 -22.40
N ASP A 6 18.93 31.48 -21.37
CA ASP A 6 18.73 30.19 -20.72
C ASP A 6 18.22 29.19 -21.78
N THR A 7 18.93 28.07 -21.95
CA THR A 7 18.51 27.01 -22.86
C THR A 7 17.56 26.09 -22.10
N GLN A 8 16.28 26.13 -22.46
CA GLN A 8 15.28 25.12 -22.14
C GLN A 8 15.85 23.72 -22.43
N GLN A 9 15.91 22.85 -21.42
CA GLN A 9 16.16 21.41 -21.64
C GLN A 9 14.82 20.68 -21.68
N ASP A 10 14.57 20.08 -22.84
CA ASP A 10 13.38 19.33 -23.21
C ASP A 10 13.02 18.19 -22.24
N ALA A 11 11.73 18.13 -21.92
CA ALA A 11 11.08 17.07 -21.16
C ALA A 11 10.32 16.12 -22.10
N SER A 12 11.02 15.49 -23.06
CA SER A 12 10.50 14.38 -23.87
C SER A 12 11.06 13.04 -23.36
N GLY A 13 10.19 12.02 -23.26
CA GLY A 13 10.46 10.69 -22.72
C GLY A 13 11.32 9.77 -23.59
N ASP A 14 12.55 10.19 -23.92
CA ASP A 14 13.58 9.36 -24.57
C ASP A 14 14.94 9.59 -23.89
N LYS A 15 15.05 9.20 -22.61
CA LYS A 15 16.36 9.22 -21.94
C LYS A 15 17.14 7.98 -22.34
N LEU A 16 18.18 8.17 -23.14
CA LEU A 16 19.17 7.13 -23.41
C LEU A 16 19.80 6.67 -22.08
N PRO A 17 19.91 5.34 -21.84
CA PRO A 17 20.52 4.83 -20.64
C PRO A 17 21.98 5.24 -20.50
N GLU A 18 22.43 5.40 -19.25
CA GLU A 18 23.81 5.81 -18.96
C GLU A 18 24.83 4.81 -19.50
N TRP A 19 24.57 3.50 -19.43
CA TRP A 19 25.46 2.49 -20.02
C TRP A 19 25.61 2.69 -21.54
N TYR A 20 24.56 3.15 -22.23
CA TYR A 20 24.63 3.42 -23.66
C TYR A 20 25.51 4.63 -23.93
N ARG A 21 25.40 5.69 -23.12
CA ARG A 21 26.30 6.85 -23.20
C ARG A 21 27.75 6.48 -22.93
N GLU A 22 28.00 5.49 -22.07
CA GLU A 22 29.34 5.00 -21.78
C GLU A 22 29.96 4.23 -22.96
N ILE A 23 29.16 3.46 -23.73
CA ILE A 23 29.67 2.56 -24.78
C ILE A 23 29.44 3.01 -26.23
N PHE A 24 28.62 4.05 -26.44
CA PHE A 24 28.41 4.67 -27.75
C PHE A 24 29.77 5.14 -28.33
N PRO A 25 29.97 5.27 -29.66
CA PRO A 25 31.26 5.67 -30.25
C PRO A 25 31.97 6.90 -29.65
N ALA A 26 31.24 7.84 -29.03
CA ALA A 26 31.80 9.00 -28.35
C ALA A 26 31.92 8.85 -26.81
N GLY A 27 31.49 7.70 -26.27
CA GLY A 27 31.56 7.34 -24.86
C GLY A 27 32.96 6.96 -24.41
N ALA A 28 33.17 6.95 -23.09
CA ALA A 28 34.49 6.73 -22.49
C ALA A 28 34.93 5.26 -22.44
N HIS A 29 34.02 4.32 -22.71
CA HIS A 29 34.22 2.89 -22.47
C HIS A 29 33.86 2.06 -23.69
N ASN A 30 34.45 0.87 -23.80
CA ASN A 30 33.99 -0.13 -24.76
C ASN A 30 32.86 -0.96 -24.14
N GLY A 31 32.12 -1.69 -24.95
CA GLY A 31 31.07 -2.57 -24.45
C GLY A 31 30.18 -3.12 -25.55
N PHE A 32 29.08 -3.76 -25.15
CA PHE A 32 28.06 -4.22 -26.09
C PHE A 32 26.68 -4.28 -25.44
N TYR A 33 25.65 -4.16 -26.29
CA TYR A 33 24.27 -4.51 -25.98
C TYR A 33 23.85 -5.62 -26.94
N GLU A 34 23.27 -6.70 -26.42
CA GLU A 34 22.81 -7.82 -27.24
C GLU A 34 21.47 -8.34 -26.75
N LYS A 35 20.44 -8.24 -27.61
CA LYS A 35 19.09 -8.75 -27.33
C LYS A 35 19.01 -10.25 -27.65
N LEU A 36 18.52 -11.03 -26.69
CA LEU A 36 18.43 -12.49 -26.72
C LEU A 36 17.02 -12.93 -26.30
N GLY A 37 16.05 -12.79 -27.21
CA GLY A 37 14.65 -13.12 -26.89
C GLY A 37 14.07 -12.18 -25.83
N GLN A 38 13.68 -12.75 -24.68
CA GLN A 38 13.21 -12.00 -23.51
C GLN A 38 14.34 -11.51 -22.59
N HIS A 39 15.59 -11.63 -23.03
CA HIS A 39 16.76 -11.21 -22.28
C HIS A 39 17.59 -10.21 -23.06
N ALA A 40 18.44 -9.49 -22.36
CA ALA A 40 19.52 -8.72 -22.98
C ALA A 40 20.79 -8.82 -22.13
N LEU A 41 21.93 -8.82 -22.81
CA LEU A 41 23.23 -8.63 -22.20
C LEU A 41 23.65 -7.17 -22.38
N ILE A 42 24.03 -6.53 -21.28
CA ILE A 42 24.54 -5.16 -21.26
C ILE A 42 25.94 -5.21 -20.67
N HIS A 43 26.95 -4.98 -21.49
CA HIS A 43 28.34 -4.95 -21.05
C HIS A 43 28.93 -3.55 -21.17
N VAL A 44 29.52 -3.06 -20.08
CA VAL A 44 30.38 -1.86 -20.06
C VAL A 44 31.76 -2.25 -19.52
N ASP A 45 32.79 -2.02 -20.32
CA ASP A 45 34.18 -2.32 -20.01
C ASP A 45 34.87 -1.09 -19.39
N ARG A 46 34.97 -1.10 -18.06
CA ARG A 46 35.65 -0.07 -17.25
C ARG A 46 37.05 -0.54 -16.80
N GLY A 47 37.57 -1.63 -17.39
CA GLY A 47 38.87 -2.22 -17.09
C GLY A 47 38.81 -3.69 -16.64
N THR A 48 39.98 -4.33 -16.54
CA THR A 48 40.10 -5.78 -16.34
C THR A 48 40.20 -6.22 -14.88
N LYS A 49 40.26 -5.31 -13.92
CA LYS A 49 40.46 -5.68 -12.49
C LYS A 49 39.29 -6.48 -11.92
N VAL A 50 38.07 -6.04 -12.16
CA VAL A 50 36.86 -6.65 -11.61
C VAL A 50 35.73 -6.57 -12.63
N LEU A 51 35.14 -7.71 -12.96
CA LEU A 51 33.84 -7.82 -13.61
C LEU A 51 32.78 -8.21 -12.58
N VAL A 52 31.75 -7.39 -12.46
CA VAL A 52 30.52 -7.76 -11.75
C VAL A 52 29.49 -8.20 -12.78
N VAL A 53 28.96 -9.41 -12.62
CA VAL A 53 27.87 -9.94 -13.43
C VAL A 53 26.61 -9.92 -12.60
N THR A 54 25.58 -9.20 -13.04
CA THR A 54 24.31 -9.14 -12.31
C THR A 54 23.16 -9.71 -13.10
N PHE A 55 22.21 -10.28 -12.37
CA PHE A 55 21.00 -10.85 -12.92
C PHE A 55 19.80 -10.15 -12.33
N ASP A 56 18.88 -9.70 -13.18
CA ASP A 56 17.68 -9.03 -12.74
C ASP A 56 16.87 -9.88 -11.76
N ASN A 57 16.31 -9.21 -10.77
CA ASN A 57 15.37 -9.84 -9.86
C ASN A 57 13.94 -9.67 -10.39
N LEU A 58 13.00 -10.40 -9.81
CA LEU A 58 11.62 -10.41 -10.26
C LEU A 58 10.94 -9.02 -10.22
N SER A 59 11.30 -8.16 -9.27
CA SER A 59 10.72 -6.80 -9.15
C SER A 59 11.34 -5.78 -10.09
N ASP A 60 12.57 -6.02 -10.56
CA ASP A 60 13.28 -5.12 -11.48
C ASP A 60 13.21 -5.63 -12.94
N ALA A 61 12.78 -6.87 -13.17
CA ALA A 61 12.58 -7.44 -14.51
C ALA A 61 11.35 -6.84 -15.20
N GLY A 62 11.39 -6.72 -16.53
CA GLY A 62 10.28 -6.21 -17.34
C GLY A 62 10.35 -4.73 -17.69
N TYR A 63 11.54 -4.10 -17.68
CA TYR A 63 11.75 -2.71 -18.14
C TYR A 63 11.02 -2.44 -19.47
N PRO A 64 10.04 -1.53 -19.51
CA PRO A 64 9.26 -1.21 -20.70
C PRO A 64 9.77 0.03 -21.43
N ASP A 65 10.63 0.82 -20.78
CA ASP A 65 11.23 2.02 -21.35
C ASP A 65 12.55 1.67 -22.04
N TYR A 66 12.98 2.50 -22.99
CA TYR A 66 14.30 2.35 -23.64
C TYR A 66 15.48 2.60 -22.69
N ASP A 67 15.25 3.17 -21.50
CA ASP A 67 16.23 3.36 -20.41
C ASP A 67 16.44 2.06 -19.60
N VAL A 68 16.67 0.95 -20.30
CA VAL A 68 16.88 -0.38 -19.70
C VAL A 68 18.09 -0.35 -18.79
N LYS A 69 17.97 -0.79 -17.53
CA LYS A 69 19.08 -0.81 -16.56
C LYS A 69 19.25 -2.19 -15.97
N ALA A 70 20.46 -2.73 -16.00
CA ALA A 70 20.73 -3.96 -15.27
C ALA A 70 20.67 -3.74 -13.76
N TRP A 71 20.29 -4.78 -13.01
CA TRP A 71 20.31 -4.74 -11.55
C TRP A 71 21.66 -4.25 -11.01
N ALA A 72 21.62 -3.31 -10.07
CA ALA A 72 22.78 -2.66 -9.44
C ALA A 72 23.70 -1.84 -10.37
N GLU A 73 23.29 -1.51 -11.60
CA GLU A 73 24.08 -0.74 -12.59
C GLU A 73 24.76 0.49 -12.00
N LYS A 74 23.98 1.43 -11.44
CA LYS A 74 24.53 2.66 -10.86
C LYS A 74 25.58 2.39 -9.79
N PHE A 75 25.36 1.42 -8.91
CA PHE A 75 26.30 1.10 -7.85
C PHE A 75 27.63 0.56 -8.38
N ILE A 76 27.57 -0.29 -9.41
CA ILE A 76 28.74 -0.90 -10.05
C ILE A 76 29.51 0.16 -10.84
N ARG A 77 28.79 1.02 -11.58
CA ARG A 77 29.34 2.17 -12.29
C ARG A 77 30.06 3.13 -11.34
N ASP A 78 29.41 3.53 -10.25
CA ASP A 78 29.98 4.45 -9.24
C ASP A 78 31.23 3.87 -8.56
N SER A 79 31.39 2.54 -8.60
CA SER A 79 32.55 1.83 -8.05
C SER A 79 33.64 1.58 -9.10
N GLY A 80 33.42 2.00 -10.36
CA GLY A 80 34.37 1.92 -11.46
C GLY A 80 34.66 0.49 -11.94
N HIS A 81 33.78 -0.48 -11.65
CA HIS A 81 33.97 -1.86 -12.08
C HIS A 81 33.35 -2.11 -13.46
N SER A 82 33.93 -3.05 -14.21
CA SER A 82 33.30 -3.57 -15.42
C SER A 82 32.00 -4.30 -15.04
N HIS A 83 30.98 -4.15 -15.87
CA HIS A 83 29.65 -4.69 -15.59
C HIS A 83 29.18 -5.54 -16.77
N LEU A 84 28.68 -6.75 -16.49
CA LEU A 84 27.83 -7.50 -17.41
C LEU A 84 26.45 -7.69 -16.75
N GLY A 85 25.49 -6.90 -17.17
CA GLY A 85 24.10 -7.02 -16.75
C GLY A 85 23.33 -8.01 -17.61
N VAL A 86 22.67 -8.97 -16.97
CA VAL A 86 21.73 -9.90 -17.60
C VAL A 86 20.32 -9.46 -17.25
N VAL A 87 19.70 -8.78 -18.21
CA VAL A 87 18.36 -8.20 -18.07
C VAL A 87 17.31 -9.22 -18.49
N ALA A 88 16.16 -9.22 -17.82
CA ALA A 88 15.03 -10.10 -18.14
C ALA A 88 13.73 -9.31 -18.35
N GLN A 89 12.95 -9.70 -19.35
CA GLN A 89 11.60 -9.19 -19.62
C GLN A 89 10.55 -10.05 -18.90
N GLY A 90 10.57 -10.01 -17.56
CA GLY A 90 9.60 -10.70 -16.70
C GLY A 90 10.12 -11.97 -15.99
N PRO A 91 9.21 -12.83 -15.48
CA PRO A 91 9.52 -13.94 -14.57
C PRO A 91 10.10 -15.18 -15.28
N THR A 92 11.20 -15.02 -16.01
CA THR A 92 11.72 -16.08 -16.90
C THR A 92 12.68 -17.06 -16.21
N TRP A 93 13.20 -16.73 -15.02
CA TRP A 93 14.30 -17.48 -14.37
C TRP A 93 15.48 -17.76 -15.32
N PHE A 94 15.75 -16.86 -16.27
CA PHE A 94 16.82 -17.01 -17.28
C PHE A 94 16.75 -18.33 -18.07
N ARG A 95 15.54 -18.87 -18.25
CA ARG A 95 15.25 -20.09 -19.00
C ARG A 95 14.99 -19.76 -20.48
N ASP A 96 16.04 -19.37 -21.20
CA ASP A 96 16.03 -19.15 -22.64
C ASP A 96 17.29 -19.77 -23.26
N ALA A 97 17.12 -20.64 -24.25
CA ALA A 97 18.23 -21.33 -24.93
C ALA A 97 19.23 -20.33 -25.54
N ARG A 98 18.76 -19.21 -26.10
CA ARG A 98 19.60 -18.19 -26.74
C ARG A 98 20.51 -17.52 -25.71
N LEU A 99 19.96 -17.18 -24.54
CA LEU A 99 20.74 -16.62 -23.44
C LEU A 99 21.80 -17.62 -22.95
N ILE A 100 21.40 -18.88 -22.77
CA ILE A 100 22.29 -19.94 -22.29
C ILE A 100 23.47 -20.14 -23.25
N GLU A 101 23.18 -20.37 -24.53
CA GLU A 101 24.20 -20.55 -25.58
C GLU A 101 25.13 -19.34 -25.67
N ARG A 102 24.57 -18.12 -25.56
CA ARG A 102 25.37 -16.90 -25.66
C ARG A 102 26.31 -16.71 -24.48
N MET A 103 25.86 -16.99 -23.26
CA MET A 103 26.69 -16.96 -22.05
C MET A 103 27.79 -18.02 -22.11
N GLU A 104 27.46 -19.23 -22.59
CA GLU A 104 28.45 -20.30 -22.83
C GLU A 104 29.48 -19.90 -23.88
N LYS A 105 29.04 -19.24 -24.94
CA LYS A 105 29.94 -18.69 -25.96
C LYS A 105 30.86 -17.61 -25.40
N LEU A 106 30.38 -16.69 -24.56
CA LEU A 106 31.25 -15.71 -23.88
C LEU A 106 32.37 -16.42 -23.13
N ALA A 107 32.05 -17.48 -22.39
CA ALA A 107 33.04 -18.24 -21.65
C ALA A 107 34.04 -18.95 -22.56
N ALA A 108 33.55 -19.63 -23.60
CA ALA A 108 34.39 -20.32 -24.58
C ALA A 108 35.35 -19.36 -25.32
N ASP A 109 34.91 -18.14 -25.61
CA ASP A 109 35.70 -17.09 -26.24
C ASP A 109 36.68 -16.39 -25.26
N GLY A 110 36.72 -16.82 -23.99
CA GLY A 110 37.65 -16.29 -22.97
C GLY A 110 37.23 -14.96 -22.35
N PHE A 111 35.98 -14.51 -22.54
CA PHE A 111 35.49 -13.21 -22.04
C PHE A 111 35.68 -13.05 -20.53
N PHE A 112 35.32 -14.07 -19.74
CA PHE A 112 35.44 -14.00 -18.28
C PHE A 112 36.90 -14.12 -17.80
N ALA A 113 37.73 -14.88 -18.52
CA ALA A 113 39.12 -15.15 -18.15
C ALA A 113 40.04 -13.94 -18.26
N ARG A 114 39.63 -12.88 -18.97
CA ARG A 114 40.39 -11.63 -19.09
C ARG A 114 40.34 -10.75 -17.84
N PHE A 115 39.46 -11.04 -16.89
CA PHE A 115 39.31 -10.26 -15.67
C PHE A 115 40.05 -10.93 -14.51
N ASP A 116 40.79 -10.14 -13.70
CA ASP A 116 41.49 -10.66 -12.52
C ASP A 116 40.51 -11.27 -11.51
N ARG A 117 39.26 -10.75 -11.52
CA ARG A 117 38.19 -11.22 -10.65
C ARG A 117 36.82 -11.07 -11.30
N VAL A 118 36.00 -12.12 -11.18
CA VAL A 118 34.60 -12.12 -11.59
C VAL A 118 33.71 -12.35 -10.36
N VAL A 119 32.63 -11.57 -10.25
CA VAL A 119 31.65 -11.68 -9.16
C VAL A 119 30.25 -11.77 -9.75
N MET A 120 29.58 -12.91 -9.56
CA MET A 120 28.19 -13.14 -9.95
C MET A 120 27.26 -12.72 -8.81
N ALA A 121 26.24 -11.92 -9.09
CA ALA A 121 25.35 -11.41 -8.05
C ALA A 121 23.88 -11.36 -8.46
N GLY A 122 22.99 -11.65 -7.51
CA GLY A 122 21.55 -11.54 -7.73
C GLY A 122 20.71 -11.90 -6.52
N THR A 123 19.41 -11.57 -6.58
CA THR A 123 18.45 -11.86 -5.51
C THR A 123 17.23 -12.62 -6.05
N SER A 124 16.78 -13.64 -5.32
CA SER A 124 15.67 -14.53 -5.69
C SER A 124 15.85 -15.11 -7.10
N MET A 125 15.04 -14.71 -8.09
CA MET A 125 15.23 -15.05 -9.51
C MET A 125 16.65 -14.74 -10.02
N GLY A 126 17.16 -13.53 -9.75
CA GLY A 126 18.52 -13.15 -10.10
C GLY A 126 19.57 -13.98 -9.35
N GLY A 127 19.23 -14.43 -8.15
CA GLY A 127 20.07 -15.34 -7.38
C GLY A 127 20.18 -16.72 -8.02
N PHE A 128 19.10 -17.22 -8.64
CA PHE A 128 19.17 -18.41 -9.48
C PHE A 128 20.12 -18.19 -10.66
N GLY A 129 19.99 -17.07 -11.39
CA GLY A 129 20.89 -16.74 -12.52
C GLY A 129 22.36 -16.71 -12.09
N ALA A 130 22.67 -16.03 -10.99
CA ALA A 130 24.02 -15.94 -10.45
C ALA A 130 24.62 -17.31 -10.09
N LEU A 131 23.81 -18.27 -9.62
CA LEU A 131 24.25 -19.63 -9.33
C LEU A 131 24.36 -20.47 -10.61
N ALA A 132 23.37 -20.39 -11.49
CA ALA A 132 23.22 -21.24 -12.66
C ALA A 132 24.31 -21.00 -13.71
N PHE A 133 24.85 -19.79 -13.78
CA PHE A 133 25.90 -19.37 -14.71
C PHE A 133 27.30 -19.23 -14.07
N ALA A 134 27.47 -19.58 -12.79
CA ALA A 134 28.73 -19.36 -12.08
C ALA A 134 29.92 -20.13 -12.66
N ASP A 135 29.72 -21.38 -13.09
CA ASP A 135 30.79 -22.22 -13.67
C ASP A 135 31.38 -21.69 -14.99
N LEU A 136 30.70 -20.75 -15.66
CA LEU A 136 31.20 -20.08 -16.86
C LEU A 136 32.39 -19.16 -16.58
N ALA A 137 32.59 -18.78 -15.32
CA ALA A 137 33.75 -18.05 -14.85
C ALA A 137 34.43 -18.86 -13.73
N PRO A 138 35.22 -19.91 -14.06
CA PRO A 138 35.91 -20.69 -13.04
C PRO A 138 36.73 -19.81 -12.10
N GLY A 139 36.58 -20.00 -10.78
CA GLY A 139 37.22 -19.17 -9.77
C GLY A 139 36.48 -17.88 -9.41
N CYS A 140 35.27 -17.63 -9.96
CA CYS A 140 34.48 -16.46 -9.58
C CYS A 140 33.98 -16.54 -8.12
N ASP A 141 33.57 -15.39 -7.59
CA ASP A 141 32.75 -15.32 -6.39
C ASP A 141 31.28 -15.21 -6.75
N VAL A 142 30.42 -15.74 -5.88
CA VAL A 142 28.97 -15.60 -6.02
C VAL A 142 28.42 -14.96 -4.75
N ILE A 143 27.58 -13.94 -4.89
CA ILE A 143 26.75 -13.40 -3.81
C ILE A 143 25.27 -13.48 -4.18
N ALA A 144 24.55 -14.37 -3.51
CA ALA A 144 23.16 -14.66 -3.82
C ALA A 144 22.26 -14.43 -2.60
N PHE A 145 21.22 -13.62 -2.78
CA PHE A 145 20.24 -13.29 -1.73
C PHE A 145 18.97 -14.12 -1.93
N SER A 146 18.63 -14.96 -0.94
CA SER A 146 17.48 -15.85 -0.95
C SER A 146 17.23 -16.56 -2.29
N PRO A 147 18.25 -17.21 -2.89
CA PRO A 147 18.13 -17.72 -4.25
C PRO A 147 17.32 -19.02 -4.29
N GLN A 148 16.73 -19.29 -5.45
CA GLN A 148 16.32 -20.65 -5.80
C GLN A 148 17.46 -21.36 -6.52
N THR A 149 17.53 -22.69 -6.39
CA THR A 149 18.52 -23.50 -7.11
C THR A 149 17.91 -24.23 -8.31
N THR A 150 16.60 -24.42 -8.31
CA THR A 150 15.77 -24.80 -9.46
C THR A 150 14.30 -24.50 -9.14
N LEU A 151 13.43 -24.41 -10.14
CA LEU A 151 11.98 -24.52 -9.98
C LEU A 151 11.38 -25.72 -10.73
N SER A 152 12.22 -26.65 -11.21
CA SER A 152 11.76 -27.92 -11.79
C SER A 152 10.85 -28.65 -10.80
N GLU A 153 9.61 -28.93 -11.22
CA GLU A 153 8.63 -29.60 -10.37
C GLU A 153 9.07 -31.01 -9.95
N GLU A 154 9.90 -31.66 -10.77
CA GLU A 154 10.47 -32.98 -10.49
C GLU A 154 11.47 -32.92 -9.33
N LEU A 155 12.32 -31.89 -9.29
CA LEU A 155 13.41 -31.76 -8.32
C LEU A 155 12.96 -31.10 -7.02
N VAL A 156 12.03 -30.13 -7.11
CA VAL A 156 11.53 -29.36 -5.96
C VAL A 156 10.00 -29.32 -5.93
N PRO A 157 9.31 -30.47 -5.82
CA PRO A 157 7.85 -30.52 -5.83
C PRO A 157 7.21 -29.72 -4.68
N TRP A 158 7.97 -29.49 -3.60
CA TRP A 158 7.58 -28.70 -2.44
C TRP A 158 7.64 -27.18 -2.66
N GLU A 159 8.27 -26.71 -3.74
CA GLU A 159 8.35 -25.29 -4.08
C GLU A 159 7.14 -24.87 -4.91
N LYS A 160 6.24 -24.09 -4.31
CA LYS A 160 4.98 -23.65 -4.92
C LYS A 160 4.87 -22.14 -5.12
N ARG A 161 5.87 -21.36 -4.68
CA ARG A 161 5.78 -19.89 -4.58
C ARG A 161 5.83 -19.14 -5.92
N PHE A 162 6.39 -19.75 -6.96
CA PHE A 162 6.76 -19.03 -8.19
C PHE A 162 6.09 -19.66 -9.42
N GLY A 163 4.76 -19.51 -9.54
CA GLY A 163 3.97 -20.10 -10.62
C GLY A 163 4.54 -19.87 -12.03
N PRO A 164 4.75 -18.61 -12.47
CA PRO A 164 5.31 -18.31 -13.78
C PRO A 164 6.72 -18.86 -14.01
N GLY A 165 7.56 -18.89 -12.97
CA GLY A 165 8.91 -19.46 -13.03
C GLY A 165 8.91 -20.99 -13.12
N ARG A 166 7.97 -21.67 -12.46
CA ARG A 166 7.77 -23.12 -12.54
C ARG A 166 7.28 -23.56 -13.93
N ALA A 167 6.54 -22.69 -14.62
CA ALA A 167 6.05 -22.93 -15.98
C ALA A 167 7.12 -22.78 -17.07
N GLN A 168 8.33 -22.29 -16.73
CA GLN A 168 9.44 -22.18 -17.68
C GLN A 168 9.99 -23.55 -18.09
N ASP A 169 10.76 -23.58 -19.18
CA ASP A 169 11.39 -24.82 -19.64
C ASP A 169 12.60 -25.22 -18.77
N TRP A 170 12.36 -26.17 -17.86
CA TRP A 170 13.39 -26.76 -16.98
C TRP A 170 14.13 -27.94 -17.62
N THR A 171 13.86 -28.27 -18.89
CA THR A 171 14.62 -29.27 -19.65
C THR A 171 15.89 -28.69 -20.30
N LEU A 172 15.94 -27.36 -20.52
CA LEU A 172 17.13 -26.70 -21.05
C LEU A 172 18.35 -26.89 -20.12
N PRO A 173 19.59 -26.77 -20.64
CA PRO A 173 20.79 -26.80 -19.81
C PRO A 173 20.72 -25.81 -18.64
N ARG A 174 21.54 -26.04 -17.61
CA ARG A 174 21.61 -25.16 -16.42
C ARG A 174 20.29 -25.04 -15.64
N SER A 175 19.41 -26.04 -15.76
CA SER A 175 18.13 -26.11 -15.03
C SER A 175 18.29 -26.38 -13.53
N ASP A 176 19.46 -26.87 -13.12
CA ASP A 176 19.76 -27.17 -11.73
C ASP A 176 21.08 -26.56 -11.30
N ALA A 177 21.01 -25.44 -10.58
CA ALA A 177 22.18 -24.72 -10.12
C ALA A 177 23.03 -25.54 -9.13
N ALA A 178 22.48 -26.57 -8.49
CA ALA A 178 23.26 -27.52 -7.69
C ALA A 178 24.30 -28.28 -8.53
N LYS A 179 24.05 -28.45 -9.84
CA LYS A 179 24.96 -29.09 -10.79
C LYS A 179 25.90 -28.11 -11.48
N THR A 180 25.51 -26.83 -11.61
CA THR A 180 26.24 -25.83 -12.40
C THR A 180 26.93 -24.74 -11.61
N VAL A 181 26.75 -24.66 -10.28
CA VAL A 181 27.49 -23.69 -9.45
C VAL A 181 29.01 -23.96 -9.43
N GLY A 182 29.43 -25.19 -9.73
CA GLY A 182 30.79 -25.53 -10.18
C GLY A 182 31.98 -25.08 -9.29
N ASN A 183 33.10 -24.75 -9.95
CA ASN A 183 34.39 -24.36 -9.34
C ASN A 183 34.44 -22.86 -9.01
N VAL A 184 33.49 -22.39 -8.19
CA VAL A 184 33.54 -21.05 -7.59
C VAL A 184 34.63 -20.97 -6.51
N ARG A 185 35.26 -19.81 -6.36
CA ARG A 185 36.21 -19.53 -5.28
C ARG A 185 35.49 -19.36 -3.95
N LYS A 186 34.37 -18.62 -3.94
CA LYS A 186 33.53 -18.44 -2.75
C LYS A 186 32.07 -18.23 -3.12
N LEU A 187 31.18 -18.96 -2.47
CA LEU A 187 29.74 -18.78 -2.59
C LEU A 187 29.16 -18.21 -1.28
N TRP A 188 28.73 -16.95 -1.32
CA TRP A 188 27.99 -16.30 -0.24
C TRP A 188 26.49 -16.40 -0.50
N VAL A 189 25.77 -17.12 0.36
CA VAL A 189 24.31 -17.19 0.30
C VAL A 189 23.74 -16.50 1.52
N ILE A 190 22.97 -15.43 1.29
CA ILE A 190 22.29 -14.68 2.33
C ILE A 190 20.84 -15.16 2.37
N LEU A 191 20.42 -15.82 3.44
CA LEU A 191 19.05 -16.32 3.60
C LEU A 191 18.61 -16.26 5.06
N ASP A 192 17.29 -16.25 5.31
CA ASP A 192 16.74 -16.46 6.64
C ASP A 192 16.55 -17.96 6.92
N PRO A 193 17.29 -18.58 7.88
CA PRO A 193 17.16 -20.00 8.16
C PRO A 193 15.82 -20.38 8.79
N PHE A 194 15.02 -19.40 9.23
CA PHE A 194 13.66 -19.63 9.72
C PHE A 194 12.63 -19.77 8.60
N PHE A 195 13.00 -19.45 7.37
CA PHE A 195 12.12 -19.55 6.22
C PHE A 195 12.40 -20.84 5.44
N THR A 196 11.68 -21.90 5.81
CA THR A 196 11.91 -23.27 5.35
C THR A 196 11.99 -23.44 3.82
N PRO A 197 11.14 -22.80 3.00
CA PRO A 197 11.22 -22.96 1.54
C PRO A 197 12.59 -22.54 0.97
N ASP A 198 13.15 -21.41 1.42
CA ASP A 198 14.48 -20.98 0.97
C ASP A 198 15.58 -21.91 1.51
N LEU A 199 15.47 -22.32 2.78
CA LEU A 199 16.46 -23.24 3.35
C LEU A 199 16.56 -24.55 2.55
N LYS A 200 15.42 -25.12 2.14
CA LYS A 200 15.39 -26.33 1.31
C LYS A 200 16.01 -26.14 -0.07
N GLN A 201 15.91 -24.94 -0.66
CA GLN A 201 16.60 -24.64 -1.94
C GLN A 201 18.12 -24.73 -1.76
N ILE A 202 18.63 -24.18 -0.66
CA ILE A 202 20.08 -24.05 -0.41
C ILE A 202 20.71 -25.34 0.09
N GLN A 203 19.96 -26.20 0.77
CA GLN A 203 20.39 -27.56 1.12
C GLN A 203 20.70 -28.44 -0.10
N ARG A 204 20.33 -28.02 -1.31
CA ARG A 204 20.70 -28.69 -2.56
C ARG A 204 22.13 -28.35 -3.02
N LEU A 205 22.72 -27.28 -2.51
CA LEU A 205 24.05 -26.80 -2.91
C LEU A 205 25.17 -27.56 -2.17
N PRO A 206 26.37 -27.69 -2.75
CA PRO A 206 27.50 -28.37 -2.12
C PRO A 206 27.99 -27.64 -0.86
N GLU A 207 28.04 -28.36 0.27
CA GLU A 207 28.32 -27.79 1.60
C GLU A 207 29.75 -27.25 1.77
N ASP A 208 30.72 -27.77 1.02
CA ASP A 208 32.14 -27.43 1.12
C ASP A 208 32.49 -26.04 0.54
N LYS A 209 31.62 -25.50 -0.33
CA LYS A 209 31.87 -24.24 -1.06
C LYS A 209 31.01 -23.06 -0.59
N ILE A 210 29.97 -23.33 0.20
CA ILE A 210 28.98 -22.35 0.62
C ILE A 210 29.31 -21.75 2.00
N SER A 211 29.29 -20.42 2.07
CA SER A 211 29.12 -19.71 3.34
C SER A 211 27.72 -19.14 3.41
N VAL A 212 26.87 -19.78 4.21
CA VAL A 212 25.51 -19.31 4.48
C VAL A 212 25.55 -18.19 5.52
N LEU A 213 25.31 -16.97 5.08
CA LEU A 213 25.14 -15.78 5.91
C LEU A 213 23.71 -15.71 6.44
N LYS A 214 23.53 -16.22 7.65
CA LYS A 214 22.22 -16.40 8.29
C LYS A 214 21.60 -15.06 8.66
N SER A 215 20.64 -14.62 7.86
CA SER A 215 19.82 -13.43 8.04
C SER A 215 18.59 -13.72 8.91
N PHE A 216 18.84 -14.14 10.16
CA PHE A 216 17.79 -14.57 11.09
C PHE A 216 16.64 -13.56 11.19
N GLY A 217 15.42 -14.01 10.90
CA GLY A 217 14.19 -13.23 11.03
C GLY A 217 14.00 -12.17 9.93
N GLN A 218 14.57 -12.35 8.74
CA GLN A 218 14.41 -11.44 7.60
C GLN A 218 13.50 -11.99 6.48
N GLY A 219 13.05 -13.25 6.58
CA GLY A 219 12.22 -13.91 5.59
C GLY A 219 12.89 -14.05 4.22
N HIS A 220 12.08 -14.10 3.15
CA HIS A 220 12.56 -14.25 1.77
C HIS A 220 13.21 -12.97 1.19
N LYS A 221 12.81 -11.78 1.65
CA LYS A 221 13.22 -10.50 1.05
C LYS A 221 14.56 -9.97 1.63
N THR A 222 15.57 -10.82 1.78
CA THR A 222 16.82 -10.49 2.50
C THR A 222 17.57 -9.28 1.93
N ALA A 223 17.66 -9.13 0.61
CA ALA A 223 18.27 -7.95 -0.01
C ALA A 223 17.53 -6.64 0.33
N LEU A 224 16.19 -6.66 0.34
CA LEU A 224 15.36 -5.52 0.74
C LEU A 224 15.56 -5.18 2.22
N VAL A 225 15.64 -6.18 3.10
CA VAL A 225 15.85 -5.95 4.53
C VAL A 225 17.25 -5.38 4.79
N LEU A 226 18.27 -5.88 4.11
CA LEU A 226 19.62 -5.28 4.14
C LEU A 226 19.62 -3.84 3.63
N ARG A 227 18.86 -3.53 2.57
CA ARG A 227 18.70 -2.16 2.08
C ARG A 227 18.06 -1.26 3.13
N ARG A 228 17.03 -1.72 3.85
CA ARG A 228 16.38 -0.98 4.95
C ARG A 228 17.27 -0.77 6.17
N MET A 229 18.39 -1.50 6.29
CA MET A 229 19.41 -1.31 7.32
C MET A 229 20.63 -0.52 6.84
N ASP A 230 20.62 -0.02 5.60
CA ASP A 230 21.77 0.59 4.91
C ASP A 230 22.99 -0.35 4.82
N LEU A 231 22.76 -1.67 4.76
CA LEU A 231 23.82 -2.69 4.72
C LEU A 231 24.00 -3.37 3.36
N LEU A 232 23.05 -3.20 2.43
CA LEU A 232 23.13 -3.87 1.13
C LEU A 232 24.36 -3.44 0.34
N LYS A 233 24.61 -2.13 0.27
CA LYS A 233 25.78 -1.56 -0.42
C LYS A 233 27.08 -2.09 0.18
N ASP A 234 27.25 -2.00 1.50
CA ASP A 234 28.44 -2.50 2.19
C ASP A 234 28.65 -4.01 2.01
N THR A 235 27.56 -4.78 2.02
CA THR A 235 27.64 -6.24 1.81
C THR A 235 28.12 -6.56 0.40
N MET A 236 27.58 -5.86 -0.61
CA MET A 236 27.98 -6.00 -2.00
C MET A 236 29.43 -5.57 -2.22
N THR A 237 29.83 -4.39 -1.72
CA THR A 237 31.22 -3.91 -1.80
C THR A 237 32.18 -4.91 -1.19
N LYS A 238 31.90 -5.42 0.02
CA LYS A 238 32.76 -6.42 0.66
C LYS A 238 32.83 -7.74 -0.09
N ALA A 239 31.74 -8.16 -0.72
CA ALA A 239 31.75 -9.35 -1.57
C ALA A 239 32.64 -9.12 -2.79
N ILE A 240 32.47 -7.97 -3.46
CA ILE A 240 33.25 -7.56 -4.63
C ILE A 240 34.74 -7.46 -4.30
N ASP A 241 35.08 -6.83 -3.18
CA ASP A 241 36.46 -6.67 -2.70
C ASP A 241 37.03 -7.97 -2.12
N GLY A 242 36.19 -8.95 -1.80
CA GLY A 242 36.62 -10.23 -1.20
C GLY A 242 36.97 -10.13 0.28
N THR A 243 36.48 -9.08 0.93
CA THR A 243 36.65 -8.80 2.36
C THR A 243 35.40 -9.16 3.17
N LEU A 244 34.37 -9.72 2.53
CA LEU A 244 33.16 -10.20 3.20
C LEU A 244 33.51 -11.36 4.14
N THR A 245 33.11 -11.23 5.40
CA THR A 245 33.30 -12.26 6.42
C THR A 245 32.02 -12.47 7.21
N GLU A 246 31.82 -13.68 7.71
CA GLU A 246 30.69 -14.00 8.60
C GLU A 246 30.70 -13.12 9.86
N LYS A 247 31.89 -12.89 10.43
CA LYS A 247 32.07 -12.05 11.62
C LYS A 247 31.56 -10.62 11.40
N TRP A 248 31.96 -10.00 10.29
CA TRP A 248 31.47 -8.66 9.94
C TRP A 248 29.95 -8.69 9.72
N PHE A 249 29.45 -9.63 8.92
CA PHE A 249 28.03 -9.71 8.57
C PHE A 249 27.14 -9.88 9.81
N TYR A 250 27.48 -10.80 10.72
CA TYR A 250 26.72 -11.02 11.94
C TYR A 250 26.82 -9.87 12.94
N SER A 251 27.90 -9.10 12.91
CA SER A 251 28.00 -7.86 13.68
C SER A 251 27.07 -6.78 13.10
N ALA A 252 27.18 -6.52 11.80
CA ALA A 252 26.43 -5.48 11.10
C ALA A 252 24.92 -5.71 11.16
N THR A 253 24.48 -6.95 10.91
CA THR A 253 23.05 -7.31 10.87
C THR A 253 22.37 -7.33 12.24
N ARG A 254 23.04 -7.01 13.36
CA ARG A 254 22.39 -6.89 14.68
C ARG A 254 21.32 -5.80 14.70
N LYS A 255 21.45 -4.76 13.87
CA LYS A 255 20.46 -3.68 13.69
C LYS A 255 19.08 -4.16 13.21
N ARG A 256 18.99 -5.38 12.65
CA ARG A 256 17.70 -5.97 12.23
C ARG A 256 16.65 -5.98 13.33
N LYS A 257 17.11 -6.06 14.59
CA LYS A 257 16.25 -6.07 15.77
C LYS A 257 15.46 -4.78 15.99
N ASP A 258 15.74 -3.73 15.21
CA ASP A 258 15.08 -2.44 15.26
C ASP A 258 14.08 -2.27 14.11
N LEU A 259 14.08 -3.19 13.14
CA LEU A 259 13.14 -3.17 12.03
C LEU A 259 11.82 -3.84 12.39
N TYR A 260 10.71 -3.18 12.05
CA TYR A 260 9.37 -3.74 12.24
C TYR A 260 9.17 -5.07 11.49
N LEU A 261 9.71 -5.17 10.27
CA LEU A 261 9.65 -6.39 9.47
C LEU A 261 10.27 -7.60 10.21
N TYR A 262 11.40 -7.39 10.88
CA TYR A 262 12.04 -8.43 11.70
C TYR A 262 11.15 -8.86 12.86
N ARG A 263 10.47 -7.91 13.52
CA ARG A 263 9.51 -8.23 14.59
C ARG A 263 8.42 -9.16 14.08
N LYS A 264 7.80 -8.82 12.94
CA LYS A 264 6.72 -9.61 12.34
C LYS A 264 7.17 -11.01 11.93
N THR A 265 8.31 -11.14 11.25
CA THR A 265 8.85 -12.46 10.91
C THR A 265 9.15 -13.31 12.15
N MET A 266 9.61 -12.70 13.24
CA MET A 266 9.85 -13.43 14.50
C MET A 266 8.55 -13.78 15.25
N GLU A 267 7.51 -12.94 15.18
CA GLU A 267 6.15 -13.26 15.68
C GLU A 267 5.62 -14.52 14.97
N ASP A 268 5.64 -14.52 13.63
CA ASP A 268 5.21 -15.66 12.81
C ASP A 268 6.01 -16.92 13.13
N HIS A 269 7.33 -16.79 13.31
CA HIS A 269 8.20 -17.91 13.67
C HIS A 269 7.91 -18.48 15.07
N LEU A 270 7.62 -17.61 16.06
CA LEU A 270 7.23 -18.05 17.39
C LEU A 270 5.88 -18.75 17.37
N GLN A 271 4.93 -18.23 16.59
CA GLN A 271 3.60 -18.84 16.40
C GLN A 271 3.71 -20.22 15.74
N ALA A 272 4.45 -20.34 14.63
CA ALA A 272 4.66 -21.59 13.91
C ALA A 272 5.31 -22.69 14.76
N ARG A 273 5.99 -22.33 15.85
CA ARG A 273 6.63 -23.26 16.80
C ARG A 273 5.81 -23.54 18.06
N GLY A 274 4.56 -23.11 18.11
CA GLY A 274 3.70 -23.25 19.29
C GLY A 274 4.19 -22.45 20.51
N LYS A 275 4.99 -21.40 20.29
CA LYS A 275 5.57 -20.54 21.33
C LYS A 275 4.88 -19.18 21.40
N GLN A 276 3.58 -19.12 21.09
CA GLN A 276 2.79 -17.89 21.13
C GLN A 276 2.84 -17.21 22.52
N HIS A 277 2.98 -17.98 23.60
CA HIS A 277 3.16 -17.45 24.97
C HIS A 277 4.40 -16.57 25.14
N ARG A 278 5.40 -16.65 24.26
CA ARG A 278 6.62 -15.82 24.28
C ARG A 278 6.49 -14.54 23.46
N ILE A 279 5.49 -14.45 22.58
CA ILE A 279 5.28 -13.28 21.71
C ILE A 279 5.13 -12.00 22.53
N PRO A 280 4.32 -11.94 23.63
CA PRO A 280 4.21 -10.73 24.44
C PRO A 280 5.55 -10.27 25.01
N ALA A 281 6.36 -11.19 25.55
CA ALA A 281 7.68 -10.87 26.10
C ALA A 281 8.69 -10.42 25.02
N PHE A 282 8.66 -11.05 23.83
CA PHE A 282 9.49 -10.65 22.69
C PHE A 282 9.11 -9.25 22.18
N VAL A 283 7.81 -8.99 22.04
CA VAL A 283 7.29 -7.67 21.64
C VAL A 283 7.64 -6.62 22.69
N ALA A 284 7.51 -6.91 23.99
CA ALA A 284 7.95 -6.02 25.06
C ALA A 284 9.46 -5.71 24.98
N ALA A 285 10.31 -6.72 24.77
CA ALA A 285 11.75 -6.51 24.59
C ALA A 285 12.10 -5.68 23.34
N PHE A 286 11.33 -5.84 22.25
CA PHE A 286 11.43 -5.00 21.06
C PHE A 286 11.03 -3.54 21.36
N ARG A 287 9.92 -3.34 22.07
CA ARG A 287 9.43 -2.02 22.52
C ARG A 287 10.45 -1.31 23.40
N THR A 288 11.01 -1.99 24.39
CA THR A 288 12.04 -1.43 25.29
C THR A 288 13.25 -0.93 24.52
N ARG A 289 13.73 -1.70 23.54
CA ARG A 289 14.85 -1.30 22.68
C ARG A 289 14.51 -0.09 21.79
N ALA A 290 13.32 -0.08 21.19
CA ALA A 290 12.87 1.02 20.35
C ALA A 290 12.78 2.35 21.13
N ARG A 291 12.22 2.33 22.35
CA ARG A 291 12.15 3.49 23.25
C ARG A 291 13.54 3.98 23.67
N ALA A 292 14.43 3.06 24.04
CA ALA A 292 15.81 3.41 24.39
C ALA A 292 16.57 4.08 23.24
N ARG A 293 16.33 3.64 21.99
CA ARG A 293 16.91 4.25 20.79
C ARG A 293 16.32 5.63 20.50
N GLN A 294 15.00 5.78 20.57
CA GLN A 294 14.34 7.08 20.41
C GLN A 294 14.82 8.10 21.44
N ALA A 295 15.02 7.70 22.69
CA ALA A 295 15.60 8.56 23.72
C ALA A 295 17.07 8.95 23.43
N GLN A 296 17.87 8.03 22.87
CA GLN A 296 19.25 8.30 22.43
C GLN A 296 19.31 9.22 21.19
N GLU A 297 18.34 9.13 20.29
CA GLU A 297 18.25 9.96 19.08
C GLU A 297 17.74 11.37 19.41
N ALA A 298 16.70 11.49 20.26
CA ALA A 298 16.23 12.77 20.78
C ALA A 298 17.33 13.51 21.58
N GLY A 299 18.20 12.79 22.29
CA GLY A 299 19.37 13.36 22.95
C GLY A 299 20.48 13.84 21.99
N LYS A 300 20.53 13.32 20.76
CA LYS A 300 21.47 13.76 19.70
C LYS A 300 20.90 14.90 18.85
N GLU A 301 19.59 14.97 18.67
CA GLU A 301 18.91 16.08 17.99
C GLU A 301 18.94 17.37 18.83
N GLY A 302 18.91 17.26 20.16
CA GLY A 302 19.11 18.39 21.08
C GLY A 302 20.51 19.03 21.05
N THR A 303 21.48 18.47 20.32
CA THR A 303 22.86 18.97 20.24
C THR A 303 23.34 19.29 18.81
N SER A 304 22.50 19.13 17.78
CA SER A 304 22.92 19.27 16.37
C SER A 304 21.99 20.13 15.50
N SER A 305 21.35 21.15 16.07
CA SER A 305 20.61 22.15 15.28
C SER A 305 21.55 23.19 14.62
N ALA A 306 22.43 22.75 13.73
CA ALA A 306 23.10 23.59 12.73
C ALA A 306 23.88 22.74 11.71
N ALA A 307 23.20 22.18 10.70
CA ALA A 307 23.72 22.04 9.32
C ALA A 307 22.75 21.30 8.38
N SER A 308 22.37 22.02 7.32
CA SER A 308 21.99 21.59 5.95
C SER A 308 21.05 20.41 5.72
N SER A 309 19.88 20.78 5.18
CA SER A 309 18.98 19.99 4.34
C SER A 309 19.58 19.68 2.96
N SER A 310 19.59 18.42 2.52
CA SER A 310 19.61 18.04 1.11
C SER A 310 19.13 16.60 0.87
N ASP A 311 18.22 16.47 -0.10
CA ASP A 311 17.90 15.30 -0.92
C ASP A 311 17.31 14.04 -0.27
N ALA A 312 15.97 13.96 -0.35
CA ALA A 312 15.22 12.71 -0.34
C ALA A 312 14.43 12.60 -1.65
N ASP A 313 15.06 12.03 -2.67
CA ASP A 313 14.47 11.79 -4.00
C ASP A 313 13.65 10.48 -4.04
N THR A 314 12.63 10.47 -4.89
CA THR A 314 11.40 9.68 -4.83
C THR A 314 11.40 8.50 -5.82
N PRO A 315 11.18 7.22 -5.40
CA PRO A 315 11.11 6.09 -6.35
C PRO A 315 9.67 5.61 -6.63
N ARG A 316 8.72 6.52 -6.87
CA ARG A 316 7.31 6.17 -7.22
C ARG A 316 6.94 6.37 -8.69
N ARG A 317 7.75 7.09 -9.48
CA ARG A 317 7.45 7.39 -10.89
C ARG A 317 7.67 6.23 -11.87
N ALA A 318 8.53 5.27 -11.56
CA ALA A 318 8.86 4.18 -12.48
C ALA A 318 7.67 3.24 -12.74
N VAL A 319 6.87 2.90 -11.72
CA VAL A 319 5.78 1.92 -11.87
C VAL A 319 4.59 2.46 -12.69
N VAL A 320 4.40 3.79 -12.72
CA VAL A 320 3.28 4.45 -13.42
C VAL A 320 3.60 4.75 -14.89
N ALA A 321 4.88 4.98 -15.22
CA ALA A 321 5.33 5.08 -16.62
C ALA A 321 5.30 3.71 -17.33
N MET A 322 5.64 2.63 -16.60
CA MET A 322 5.74 1.26 -17.12
C MET A 322 4.43 0.69 -17.70
N SER A 323 3.28 1.15 -17.23
CA SER A 323 1.98 0.63 -17.63
C SER A 323 1.29 1.45 -18.72
N ARG A 324 1.61 2.75 -18.83
CA ARG A 324 1.18 3.61 -19.94
C ARG A 324 1.84 3.20 -21.26
N GLN A 325 3.14 2.90 -21.24
CA GLN A 325 3.89 2.56 -22.46
C GLN A 325 3.55 1.18 -23.04
N ASN A 326 3.19 0.20 -22.21
CA ASN A 326 2.73 -1.11 -22.68
C ASN A 326 1.42 -1.07 -23.50
N LYS A 327 0.64 0.01 -23.41
CA LYS A 327 -0.58 0.20 -24.24
C LYS A 327 -0.31 0.87 -25.58
N THR A 328 0.60 1.83 -25.65
CA THR A 328 0.86 2.57 -26.90
C THR A 328 1.63 1.75 -27.94
N ASP A 329 2.50 0.82 -27.51
CA ASP A 329 3.29 -0.02 -28.43
C ASP A 329 2.51 -1.24 -28.98
N ALA A 330 1.26 -1.45 -28.56
CA ALA A 330 0.39 -2.49 -29.11
C ALA A 330 -0.27 -2.11 -30.46
N TYR A 331 -0.05 -0.89 -30.96
CA TYR A 331 -0.54 -0.43 -32.26
C TYR A 331 0.60 -0.22 -33.28
N ILE A 332 1.43 -1.25 -33.48
CA ILE A 332 2.17 -1.39 -34.74
C ILE A 332 1.63 -2.63 -35.44
N THR A 333 0.78 -2.39 -36.43
CA THR A 333 0.31 -3.37 -37.41
C THR A 333 1.51 -3.89 -38.20
N VAL A 334 2.18 -4.93 -37.69
CA VAL A 334 3.03 -5.77 -38.53
C VAL A 334 2.15 -6.89 -39.05
N GLU A 335 1.72 -6.75 -40.30
CA GLU A 335 1.17 -7.86 -41.09
C GLU A 335 2.21 -8.98 -41.13
N THR A 336 2.10 -9.89 -40.18
CA THR A 336 2.78 -11.18 -40.20
C THR A 336 1.75 -12.19 -39.75
N GLU A 337 1.54 -13.23 -40.56
CA GLU A 337 0.69 -14.37 -40.26
C GLU A 337 1.22 -15.08 -39.00
N ILE A 338 0.84 -14.58 -37.83
CA ILE A 338 1.11 -15.21 -36.55
C ILE A 338 0.00 -16.23 -36.30
N GLN A 339 0.38 -17.49 -36.11
CA GLN A 339 -0.50 -18.51 -35.53
C GLN A 339 -1.17 -17.94 -34.28
N ARG A 340 -2.48 -17.69 -34.37
CA ARG A 340 -3.28 -17.13 -33.28
C ARG A 340 -3.04 -17.95 -32.01
N PRO A 341 -2.67 -17.34 -30.86
CA PRO A 341 -2.61 -18.06 -29.60
C PRO A 341 -3.96 -18.76 -29.38
N SER A 342 -3.94 -19.96 -28.80
CA SER A 342 -5.15 -20.77 -28.68
C SER A 342 -6.28 -19.96 -28.05
N ARG A 343 -7.36 -19.70 -28.79
CA ARG A 343 -8.57 -19.00 -28.34
C ARG A 343 -9.42 -19.90 -27.46
N LYS A 344 -8.83 -20.37 -26.37
CA LYS A 344 -9.51 -21.19 -25.36
C LYS A 344 -9.63 -20.38 -24.09
N PRO A 345 -10.77 -20.43 -23.40
CA PRO A 345 -10.94 -19.82 -22.08
C PRO A 345 -9.78 -20.15 -21.14
N ARG A 346 -9.17 -19.11 -20.52
CA ARG A 346 -8.14 -19.26 -19.49
C ARG A 346 -8.80 -19.54 -18.15
N THR A 347 -9.21 -20.80 -17.97
CA THR A 347 -9.94 -21.22 -16.78
C THR A 347 -9.44 -22.56 -16.25
N LEU A 348 -9.51 -22.73 -14.94
CA LEU A 348 -9.34 -24.03 -14.25
C LEU A 348 -10.68 -24.75 -14.03
N GLY A 349 -11.79 -24.10 -14.38
CA GLY A 349 -13.15 -24.63 -14.22
C GLY A 349 -13.70 -25.26 -15.50
N ASN A 350 -14.94 -25.71 -15.41
CA ASN A 350 -15.73 -26.13 -16.54
C ASN A 350 -16.18 -24.91 -17.37
N VAL A 351 -16.40 -25.11 -18.67
CA VAL A 351 -16.83 -24.07 -19.61
C VAL A 351 -18.17 -24.45 -20.21
N TRP A 352 -19.14 -23.55 -20.12
CA TRP A 352 -20.44 -23.68 -20.78
C TRP A 352 -20.76 -22.43 -21.58
N ASN A 353 -21.64 -22.57 -22.58
CA ASN A 353 -22.15 -21.45 -23.40
C ASN A 353 -21.03 -20.53 -23.93
N LEU A 354 -19.93 -21.12 -24.41
CA LEU A 354 -18.83 -20.38 -25.00
C LEU A 354 -19.29 -19.71 -26.30
N SER A 355 -19.05 -18.41 -26.38
CA SER A 355 -19.14 -17.61 -27.60
C SER A 355 -17.79 -16.91 -27.84
N ASP A 356 -17.37 -16.90 -29.11
CA ASP A 356 -16.15 -16.24 -29.60
C ASP A 356 -16.59 -15.33 -30.75
N ASP A 357 -16.54 -14.02 -30.55
CA ASP A 357 -16.86 -13.03 -31.58
C ASP A 357 -15.65 -12.59 -32.42
N GLY A 358 -14.49 -13.22 -32.20
CA GLY A 358 -13.25 -12.86 -32.86
C GLY A 358 -12.31 -12.03 -32.00
N VAL A 359 -12.82 -11.33 -30.99
CA VAL A 359 -12.07 -10.41 -30.12
C VAL A 359 -12.22 -10.83 -28.66
N THR A 360 -13.40 -11.29 -28.30
CA THR A 360 -13.82 -11.56 -26.93
C THR A 360 -14.37 -12.96 -26.79
N LEU A 361 -13.88 -13.69 -25.80
CA LEU A 361 -14.48 -14.96 -25.38
C LEU A 361 -15.45 -14.68 -24.24
N ARG A 362 -16.72 -15.07 -24.41
CA ARG A 362 -17.74 -15.00 -23.36
C ARG A 362 -18.22 -16.41 -23.04
N TYR A 363 -18.16 -16.78 -21.77
CA TYR A 363 -18.51 -18.13 -21.33
C TYR A 363 -19.01 -18.14 -19.89
N LEU A 364 -19.75 -19.18 -19.52
CA LEU A 364 -20.03 -19.50 -18.13
C LEU A 364 -18.94 -20.43 -17.60
N SER A 365 -18.52 -20.22 -16.36
CA SER A 365 -17.59 -21.13 -15.67
C SER A 365 -17.84 -21.15 -14.16
N ASP A 366 -17.46 -22.26 -13.52
CA ASP A 366 -17.46 -22.47 -12.07
C ASP A 366 -16.10 -22.15 -11.43
N GLN A 367 -15.16 -21.56 -12.18
CA GLN A 367 -13.81 -21.24 -11.71
C GLN A 367 -13.75 -20.30 -10.52
N TYR A 368 -14.81 -19.53 -10.26
CA TYR A 368 -14.87 -18.64 -9.11
C TYR A 368 -15.57 -19.29 -7.94
N ARG A 369 -14.78 -19.86 -7.01
CA ARG A 369 -15.29 -20.51 -5.78
C ARG A 369 -16.38 -21.55 -6.04
N HIS A 370 -16.33 -22.26 -7.17
CA HIS A 370 -17.34 -23.23 -7.60
C HIS A 370 -18.74 -22.63 -7.89
N GLN A 371 -18.83 -21.31 -8.03
CA GLN A 371 -20.05 -20.61 -8.43
C GLN A 371 -20.04 -20.42 -9.95
N VAL A 372 -21.11 -20.89 -10.61
CA VAL A 372 -21.28 -20.68 -12.04
C VAL A 372 -21.65 -19.22 -12.30
N MET A 373 -20.77 -18.50 -12.99
CA MET A 373 -21.01 -17.11 -13.42
C MET A 373 -20.42 -16.87 -14.81
N GLY A 374 -20.82 -15.76 -15.43
CA GLY A 374 -20.30 -15.34 -16.73
C GLY A 374 -18.92 -14.70 -16.61
N PHE A 375 -18.05 -15.03 -17.55
CA PHE A 375 -16.73 -14.45 -17.74
C PHE A 375 -16.59 -13.90 -19.14
N GLU A 376 -15.86 -12.80 -19.23
CA GLU A 376 -15.43 -12.18 -20.46
C GLU A 376 -13.90 -12.17 -20.48
N GLU A 377 -13.31 -12.68 -21.55
CA GLU A 377 -11.87 -12.68 -21.74
C GLU A 377 -11.52 -11.95 -23.03
N ARG A 378 -10.66 -10.94 -22.91
CA ARG A 378 -10.19 -10.06 -23.99
C ARG A 378 -8.74 -9.71 -23.70
N ASP A 379 -7.89 -9.76 -24.72
CA ASP A 379 -6.46 -9.40 -24.63
C ASP A 379 -5.69 -10.04 -23.46
N GLY A 380 -6.06 -11.29 -23.14
CA GLY A 380 -5.41 -12.05 -22.06
C GLY A 380 -5.86 -11.68 -20.64
N VAL A 381 -6.83 -10.76 -20.50
CA VAL A 381 -7.45 -10.37 -19.23
C VAL A 381 -8.82 -11.04 -19.11
N THR A 382 -9.04 -11.77 -18.02
CA THR A 382 -10.34 -12.36 -17.67
C THR A 382 -11.03 -11.49 -16.62
N LEU A 383 -12.23 -11.02 -16.96
CA LEU A 383 -13.15 -10.31 -16.07
C LEU A 383 -14.47 -11.08 -15.93
N ALA A 384 -15.22 -10.76 -14.89
CA ALA A 384 -16.61 -11.16 -14.79
C ALA A 384 -17.44 -10.48 -15.90
N GLN A 385 -18.44 -11.19 -16.43
CA GLN A 385 -19.50 -10.53 -17.19
C GLN A 385 -20.32 -9.66 -16.22
N SER A 386 -20.20 -8.35 -16.38
CA SER A 386 -20.81 -7.35 -15.51
C SER A 386 -21.63 -6.34 -16.32
N PRO A 387 -22.41 -5.45 -15.67
CA PRO A 387 -23.03 -4.30 -16.35
C PRO A 387 -22.00 -3.39 -17.02
N GLN A 388 -22.44 -2.61 -18.01
CA GLN A 388 -21.55 -1.71 -18.77
C GLN A 388 -20.87 -0.64 -17.91
N VAL A 389 -21.54 -0.15 -16.88
CA VAL A 389 -20.97 0.84 -15.96
C VAL A 389 -20.04 0.14 -14.96
N ALA A 390 -18.75 0.48 -15.03
CA ALA A 390 -17.74 0.11 -14.04
C ALA A 390 -17.61 1.22 -12.99
N LEU A 391 -17.44 0.86 -11.73
CA LEU A 391 -17.30 1.82 -10.63
C LEU A 391 -15.84 2.17 -10.40
N GLY A 392 -15.49 3.45 -10.31
CA GLY A 392 -14.20 3.92 -9.85
C GLY A 392 -14.25 4.28 -8.37
N MET A 393 -13.35 3.71 -7.58
CA MET A 393 -13.22 4.02 -6.15
C MET A 393 -11.87 4.64 -5.90
N VAL A 394 -11.87 5.90 -5.49
CA VAL A 394 -10.65 6.65 -5.24
C VAL A 394 -10.45 6.80 -3.75
N SER A 395 -9.24 6.50 -3.26
CA SER A 395 -8.90 6.64 -1.85
C SER A 395 -7.63 7.48 -1.72
N ILE A 396 -7.71 8.63 -1.08
CA ILE A 396 -6.64 9.63 -0.97
C ILE A 396 -6.37 9.92 0.51
N GLY A 397 -5.10 9.90 0.92
CA GLY A 397 -4.72 10.29 2.29
C GLY A 397 -3.92 9.26 3.08
N GLY A 398 -3.80 9.48 4.39
CA GLY A 398 -2.89 8.73 5.27
C GLY A 398 -3.32 7.28 5.57
N THR A 399 -4.59 7.07 5.91
CA THR A 399 -5.17 5.77 6.31
C THR A 399 -5.47 4.84 5.13
N THR A 400 -5.34 5.34 3.91
CA THR A 400 -5.54 4.56 2.67
C THR A 400 -4.54 3.40 2.57
N ALA A 401 -3.32 3.57 3.09
CA ALA A 401 -2.26 2.56 3.07
C ALA A 401 -2.44 1.38 4.04
N ILE A 402 -3.39 1.46 4.99
CA ILE A 402 -3.60 0.41 5.99
C ILE A 402 -4.05 -0.89 5.28
N PRO A 403 -3.47 -2.08 5.52
CA PRO A 403 -3.99 -3.29 4.90
C PRO A 403 -5.35 -3.67 5.54
N ARG A 404 -6.32 -4.12 4.75
CA ARG A 404 -7.62 -4.63 5.24
C ARG A 404 -7.65 -6.15 5.18
N PRO A 405 -8.11 -6.84 6.24
CA PRO A 405 -8.26 -8.29 6.25
C PRO A 405 -9.55 -8.70 5.53
N LEU A 406 -9.60 -8.51 4.21
CA LEU A 406 -10.81 -8.72 3.42
C LEU A 406 -11.21 -10.22 3.39
N PRO A 407 -12.49 -10.57 3.66
CA PRO A 407 -12.95 -11.96 3.66
C PRO A 407 -13.00 -12.56 2.25
N GLU A 408 -13.15 -11.71 1.23
CA GLU A 408 -13.14 -12.04 -0.19
C GLU A 408 -12.63 -10.82 -0.97
N ARG A 409 -11.92 -11.05 -2.08
CA ARG A 409 -11.31 -9.98 -2.89
C ARG A 409 -12.02 -9.68 -4.21
N PHE A 410 -13.05 -10.46 -4.58
CA PHE A 410 -13.77 -10.31 -5.83
C PHE A 410 -12.82 -10.23 -7.04
N GLU A 411 -11.89 -11.19 -7.14
CA GLU A 411 -10.75 -11.22 -8.06
C GLU A 411 -11.10 -11.28 -9.56
N TYR A 412 -12.37 -11.21 -9.94
CA TYR A 412 -12.81 -11.04 -11.33
C TYR A 412 -13.60 -9.76 -11.58
N HIS A 413 -13.87 -8.98 -10.53
CA HIS A 413 -14.63 -7.74 -10.58
C HIS A 413 -13.77 -6.55 -10.17
N ILE A 414 -12.90 -6.70 -9.15
CA ILE A 414 -12.07 -5.60 -8.65
C ILE A 414 -10.70 -5.65 -9.31
N ARG A 415 -10.26 -4.50 -9.82
CA ARG A 415 -9.02 -4.31 -10.59
C ARG A 415 -8.37 -2.97 -10.27
N ASP A 416 -7.08 -2.84 -10.53
CA ASP A 416 -6.46 -1.52 -10.65
C ASP A 416 -6.71 -0.90 -12.04
N GLU A 417 -6.17 0.30 -12.26
CA GLU A 417 -6.23 1.01 -13.54
C GLU A 417 -5.65 0.22 -14.74
N PHE A 418 -4.85 -0.82 -14.50
CA PHE A 418 -4.22 -1.66 -15.52
C PHE A 418 -4.82 -3.06 -15.59
N LEU A 419 -5.98 -3.28 -14.97
CA LEU A 419 -6.66 -4.57 -14.94
C LEU A 419 -5.85 -5.69 -14.28
N SER A 420 -4.90 -5.34 -13.41
CA SER A 420 -4.17 -6.28 -12.56
C SER A 420 -5.01 -6.72 -11.37
N GLN A 421 -4.67 -7.92 -10.87
CA GLN A 421 -5.20 -8.49 -9.62
C GLN A 421 -4.25 -8.28 -8.44
N ASP A 422 -3.02 -7.79 -8.68
CA ASP A 422 -1.99 -7.59 -7.64
C ASP A 422 -2.15 -6.24 -6.92
N THR A 423 -3.39 -5.89 -6.57
CA THR A 423 -3.67 -4.73 -5.73
C THR A 423 -3.36 -5.08 -4.28
N ALA A 424 -2.81 -4.13 -3.53
CA ALA A 424 -2.79 -4.28 -2.08
C ALA A 424 -4.22 -4.07 -1.54
N PRO A 425 -4.71 -4.87 -0.57
CA PRO A 425 -6.06 -4.75 -0.02
C PRO A 425 -6.17 -3.50 0.86
N GLN A 426 -6.19 -2.34 0.23
CA GLN A 426 -6.14 -1.00 0.82
C GLN A 426 -7.51 -0.33 0.73
N GLY A 427 -7.56 0.99 0.98
CA GLY A 427 -8.83 1.74 1.08
C GLY A 427 -9.78 1.54 -0.09
N ALA A 428 -9.31 1.73 -1.34
CA ALA A 428 -10.18 1.63 -2.50
C ALA A 428 -10.69 0.21 -2.77
N GLU A 429 -9.84 -0.81 -2.57
CA GLU A 429 -10.25 -2.21 -2.73
C GLU A 429 -11.26 -2.61 -1.66
N ALA A 430 -11.07 -2.17 -0.41
CA ALA A 430 -12.00 -2.43 0.68
C ALA A 430 -13.38 -1.80 0.43
N GLN A 431 -13.42 -0.58 -0.12
CA GLN A 431 -14.67 0.03 -0.59
C GLN A 431 -15.33 -0.83 -1.68
N GLY A 432 -14.54 -1.37 -2.62
CA GLY A 432 -15.03 -2.22 -3.71
C GLY A 432 -15.66 -3.49 -3.19
N VAL A 433 -14.97 -4.17 -2.28
CA VAL A 433 -15.46 -5.36 -1.59
C VAL A 433 -16.73 -5.08 -0.80
N ALA A 434 -16.80 -3.95 -0.09
CA ALA A 434 -18.01 -3.57 0.65
C ALA A 434 -19.21 -3.43 -0.30
N VAL A 435 -19.07 -2.66 -1.38
CA VAL A 435 -20.15 -2.44 -2.36
C VAL A 435 -20.58 -3.75 -3.01
N LEU A 436 -19.64 -4.56 -3.52
CA LEU A 436 -19.98 -5.81 -4.20
C LEU A 436 -20.58 -6.86 -3.24
N SER A 437 -20.18 -6.85 -1.96
CA SER A 437 -20.80 -7.71 -0.95
C SER A 437 -22.28 -7.36 -0.74
N TYR A 438 -22.61 -6.07 -0.73
CA TYR A 438 -24.00 -5.61 -0.64
C TYR A 438 -24.79 -5.87 -1.92
N GLU A 439 -24.22 -5.64 -3.10
CA GLU A 439 -24.87 -5.97 -4.37
C GLU A 439 -25.18 -7.48 -4.45
N ARG A 440 -24.24 -8.33 -4.02
CA ARG A 440 -24.46 -9.79 -3.91
C ARG A 440 -25.58 -10.13 -2.94
N ALA A 441 -25.57 -9.55 -1.74
CA ALA A 441 -26.58 -9.80 -0.71
C ALA A 441 -28.00 -9.41 -1.17
N ASP A 442 -28.10 -8.40 -2.03
CA ASP A 442 -29.36 -7.92 -2.60
C ASP A 442 -29.70 -8.59 -3.95
N TYR A 443 -28.96 -9.64 -4.34
CA TYR A 443 -29.14 -10.37 -5.62
C TYR A 443 -29.06 -9.48 -6.87
N ARG A 444 -28.22 -8.45 -6.81
CA ARG A 444 -27.97 -7.53 -7.93
C ARG A 444 -26.74 -7.95 -8.72
N ALA A 445 -26.69 -7.49 -9.97
CA ALA A 445 -25.55 -7.75 -10.84
C ALA A 445 -24.29 -7.08 -10.27
N LEU A 446 -23.22 -7.87 -10.13
CA LEU A 446 -21.93 -7.37 -9.67
C LEU A 446 -21.24 -6.58 -10.78
N ARG A 447 -20.74 -5.39 -10.46
CA ARG A 447 -20.06 -4.49 -11.39
C ARG A 447 -18.56 -4.73 -11.38
N THR A 448 -17.89 -4.37 -12.47
CA THR A 448 -16.43 -4.16 -12.45
C THR A 448 -16.12 -2.93 -11.59
N VAL A 449 -15.07 -3.00 -10.79
CA VAL A 449 -14.62 -1.92 -9.90
C VAL A 449 -13.14 -1.65 -10.16
N PHE A 450 -12.81 -0.39 -10.43
CA PHE A 450 -11.44 0.12 -10.48
C PHE A 450 -11.08 0.73 -9.12
N ALA A 451 -10.15 0.11 -8.41
CA ALA A 451 -9.75 0.47 -7.06
C ALA A 451 -8.43 1.26 -7.06
N LEU A 452 -8.52 2.58 -6.85
CA LEU A 452 -7.41 3.53 -7.00
C LEU A 452 -7.02 4.12 -5.63
N SER A 453 -6.04 3.51 -4.96
CA SER A 453 -5.51 4.03 -3.68
C SER A 453 -4.25 4.87 -3.89
N HIS A 454 -4.23 6.10 -3.34
CA HIS A 454 -3.13 7.06 -3.43
C HIS A 454 -2.67 7.52 -2.03
N PRO A 455 -1.82 6.72 -1.35
CA PRO A 455 -1.44 6.99 0.02
C PRO A 455 -0.46 8.15 0.15
N LYS A 456 -0.89 9.16 0.91
CA LYS A 456 -0.08 10.32 1.31
C LYS A 456 -0.63 10.92 2.61
N PRO A 457 0.06 10.75 3.75
CA PRO A 457 -0.32 11.46 4.97
C PRO A 457 0.03 12.95 4.85
N GLY A 458 -0.81 13.82 5.41
CA GLY A 458 -0.50 15.25 5.53
C GLY A 458 -0.42 16.00 4.20
N ILE A 459 -1.32 15.69 3.26
CA ILE A 459 -1.44 16.38 1.98
C ILE A 459 -1.52 17.90 2.21
N THR A 460 -0.75 18.68 1.47
CA THR A 460 -0.69 20.15 1.60
C THR A 460 -1.47 20.85 0.47
N ALA A 461 -1.75 22.15 0.64
CA ALA A 461 -2.36 22.98 -0.41
C ALA A 461 -1.57 22.97 -1.73
N ALA A 462 -0.24 22.94 -1.67
CA ALA A 462 0.61 22.87 -2.87
C ALA A 462 0.47 21.52 -3.59
N GLU A 463 0.22 20.44 -2.85
CA GLU A 463 0.09 19.09 -3.40
C GLU A 463 -1.29 18.82 -4.01
N ILE A 464 -2.32 19.57 -3.61
CA ILE A 464 -3.65 19.51 -4.24
C ILE A 464 -3.81 20.54 -5.35
N HIS A 465 -2.80 21.37 -5.61
CA HIS A 465 -2.84 22.30 -6.73
C HIS A 465 -3.03 21.50 -8.05
N PRO A 466 -3.88 21.94 -8.99
CA PRO A 466 -4.11 21.26 -10.26
C PRO A 466 -2.84 20.86 -11.00
N GLU A 467 -1.82 21.71 -10.98
CA GLU A 467 -0.54 21.49 -11.67
C GLU A 467 0.47 20.69 -10.83
N SER A 468 0.11 20.27 -9.62
CA SER A 468 1.04 19.54 -8.76
C SER A 468 1.31 18.14 -9.34
N PRO A 469 2.54 17.61 -9.19
CA PRO A 469 2.84 16.23 -9.60
C PRO A 469 1.97 15.18 -8.89
N TYR A 470 1.50 15.48 -7.66
CA TYR A 470 0.67 14.55 -6.89
C TYR A 470 -0.75 14.45 -7.46
N LEU A 471 -1.38 15.59 -7.73
CA LEU A 471 -2.75 15.60 -8.26
C LEU A 471 -2.78 15.12 -9.71
N GLN A 472 -1.77 15.48 -10.51
CA GLN A 472 -1.61 14.95 -11.87
C GLN A 472 -1.51 13.42 -11.87
N ASP A 473 -0.73 12.81 -10.97
CA ASP A 473 -0.66 11.35 -10.81
C ASP A 473 -2.03 10.71 -10.47
N VAL A 474 -2.84 11.37 -9.64
CA VAL A 474 -4.21 10.91 -9.36
C VAL A 474 -5.09 10.95 -10.60
N MET A 475 -5.05 12.06 -11.35
CA MET A 475 -5.84 12.21 -12.58
C MET A 475 -5.40 11.23 -13.66
N ASP A 476 -4.09 11.04 -13.79
CA ASP A 476 -3.47 10.11 -14.71
C ASP A 476 -3.95 8.68 -14.50
N ARG A 477 -3.97 8.22 -13.24
CA ARG A 477 -4.47 6.87 -12.90
C ARG A 477 -5.97 6.71 -13.16
N ILE A 478 -6.77 7.76 -12.99
CA ILE A 478 -8.21 7.72 -13.34
C ILE A 478 -8.39 7.64 -14.86
N GLN A 479 -7.61 8.38 -15.64
CA GLN A 479 -7.65 8.34 -17.11
C GLN A 479 -7.18 6.98 -17.65
N ASP A 480 -6.16 6.38 -17.03
CA ASP A 480 -5.70 5.03 -17.36
C ASP A 480 -6.81 4.00 -17.07
N ALA A 481 -7.48 4.11 -15.91
CA ALA A 481 -8.64 3.28 -15.58
C ALA A 481 -9.80 3.48 -16.57
N LYS A 482 -10.06 4.73 -17.01
CA LYS A 482 -11.09 5.03 -18.02
C LYS A 482 -10.77 4.32 -19.34
N SER A 483 -9.52 4.41 -19.78
CA SER A 483 -9.06 3.78 -21.02
C SER A 483 -9.17 2.25 -20.95
N SER A 484 -8.73 1.66 -19.83
CA SER A 484 -8.88 0.21 -19.57
C SER A 484 -10.33 -0.25 -19.48
N ALA A 485 -11.22 0.58 -18.93
CA ALA A 485 -12.65 0.31 -18.95
C ALA A 485 -13.19 0.27 -20.39
N GLN A 486 -12.85 1.27 -21.21
CA GLN A 486 -13.31 1.38 -22.59
C GLN A 486 -12.84 0.22 -23.47
N GLU A 487 -11.61 -0.25 -23.29
CA GLU A 487 -11.08 -1.43 -23.99
C GLU A 487 -11.86 -2.71 -23.70
N HIS A 488 -12.56 -2.79 -22.57
CA HIS A 488 -13.44 -3.89 -22.18
C HIS A 488 -14.93 -3.55 -22.32
N ASP A 489 -15.27 -2.62 -23.21
CA ASP A 489 -16.64 -2.13 -23.47
C ASP A 489 -17.36 -1.63 -22.21
N ARG A 490 -16.62 -1.08 -21.25
CA ARG A 490 -17.15 -0.48 -20.01
C ARG A 490 -17.03 1.03 -20.01
N ILE A 491 -17.92 1.65 -19.25
CA ILE A 491 -17.89 3.10 -18.97
C ILE A 491 -17.46 3.26 -17.51
N LEU A 492 -16.32 3.93 -17.28
CA LEU A 492 -15.88 4.26 -15.93
C LEU A 492 -16.79 5.33 -15.34
N TYR A 493 -17.25 5.10 -14.12
CA TYR A 493 -17.96 6.07 -13.29
C TYR A 493 -17.33 6.11 -11.90
N VAL A 494 -16.59 7.16 -11.59
CA VAL A 494 -16.02 7.35 -10.25
C VAL A 494 -17.15 7.74 -9.30
N ASP A 495 -17.49 6.83 -8.40
CA ASP A 495 -18.66 6.99 -7.54
C ASP A 495 -18.35 7.74 -6.25
N ARG A 496 -17.11 7.61 -5.76
CA ARG A 496 -16.67 8.20 -4.50
C ARG A 496 -15.18 8.49 -4.43
N ILE A 497 -14.85 9.39 -3.51
CA ILE A 497 -13.50 9.68 -3.03
C ILE A 497 -13.50 9.50 -1.50
N SER A 498 -12.80 8.48 -0.99
CA SER A 498 -12.51 8.36 0.44
C SER A 498 -11.31 9.24 0.78
N LEU A 499 -11.52 10.28 1.59
CA LEU A 499 -10.53 11.32 1.84
C LEU A 499 -10.07 11.32 3.32
N ASP A 500 -8.75 11.34 3.51
CA ASP A 500 -8.13 11.42 4.83
C ASP A 500 -6.94 12.40 4.85
N LEU A 501 -7.19 13.64 5.24
CA LEU A 501 -6.16 14.68 5.35
C LEU A 501 -5.62 14.80 6.78
N LEU A 502 -4.49 15.49 6.93
CA LEU A 502 -3.96 15.92 8.23
C LEU A 502 -3.74 14.77 9.24
N ALA A 503 -3.54 13.54 8.75
CA ALA A 503 -3.30 12.38 9.60
C ALA A 503 -2.13 12.62 10.57
N GLY A 504 -2.40 12.54 11.88
CA GLY A 504 -1.43 12.77 12.95
C GLY A 504 -1.15 14.24 13.29
N ASN A 505 -1.75 15.21 12.60
CA ASN A 505 -1.65 16.63 12.95
C ASN A 505 -2.66 16.97 14.06
N LEU A 506 -2.15 17.37 15.21
CA LEU A 506 -2.97 17.78 16.37
C LEU A 506 -2.92 19.29 16.62
N THR A 507 -2.10 20.03 15.88
CA THR A 507 -1.77 21.43 16.18
C THR A 507 -2.47 22.41 15.27
N MET A 508 -3.01 21.97 14.14
CA MET A 508 -3.80 22.80 13.24
C MET A 508 -5.13 23.18 13.91
N ASP A 509 -5.51 24.46 13.84
CA ASP A 509 -6.79 24.94 14.37
C ASP A 509 -7.98 24.51 13.50
N GLU A 510 -9.18 24.59 14.08
CA GLU A 510 -10.42 24.08 13.48
C GLU A 510 -10.74 24.75 12.14
N LEU A 511 -10.59 26.09 12.04
CA LEU A 511 -10.95 26.85 10.85
C LEU A 511 -9.99 26.57 9.69
N SER A 512 -8.68 26.54 9.98
CA SER A 512 -7.66 26.18 8.98
C SER A 512 -7.84 24.74 8.50
N ALA A 513 -8.14 23.80 9.40
CA ALA A 513 -8.41 22.42 9.04
C ALA A 513 -9.66 22.29 8.14
N ALA A 514 -10.76 22.96 8.51
CA ALA A 514 -11.98 22.97 7.71
C ALA A 514 -11.73 23.54 6.31
N SER A 515 -11.06 24.70 6.22
CA SER A 515 -10.74 25.35 4.95
C SER A 515 -9.90 24.44 4.06
N HIS A 516 -8.87 23.80 4.62
CA HIS A 516 -8.02 22.87 3.87
C HIS A 516 -8.80 21.66 3.32
N TYR A 517 -9.71 21.08 4.10
CA TYR A 517 -10.60 20.02 3.62
C TYR A 517 -11.51 20.51 2.50
N ILE A 518 -12.18 21.65 2.69
CA ILE A 518 -13.14 22.22 1.74
C ILE A 518 -12.47 22.50 0.38
N ASP A 519 -11.31 23.16 0.39
CA ASP A 519 -10.56 23.50 -0.82
C ASP A 519 -10.05 22.25 -1.55
N THR A 520 -9.54 21.28 -0.78
CA THR A 520 -9.10 19.99 -1.33
C THR A 520 -10.27 19.24 -1.97
N ILE A 521 -11.42 19.18 -1.29
CA ILE A 521 -12.62 18.49 -1.78
C ILE A 521 -13.16 19.14 -3.05
N ARG A 522 -13.24 20.48 -3.08
CA ARG A 522 -13.68 21.22 -4.27
C ARG A 522 -12.79 20.89 -5.47
N THR A 523 -11.47 20.95 -5.27
CA THR A 523 -10.49 20.66 -6.32
C THR A 523 -10.60 19.21 -6.80
N LEU A 524 -10.61 18.25 -5.86
CA LEU A 524 -10.66 16.83 -6.20
C LEU A 524 -11.95 16.45 -6.93
N ARG A 525 -13.12 16.89 -6.47
CA ARG A 525 -14.39 16.53 -7.11
C ARG A 525 -14.46 17.00 -8.55
N GLU A 526 -14.02 18.22 -8.83
CA GLU A 526 -13.99 18.78 -10.17
C GLU A 526 -13.03 18.01 -11.08
N HIS A 527 -11.79 17.83 -10.63
CA HIS A 527 -10.75 17.22 -11.46
C HIS A 527 -10.98 15.73 -11.67
N VAL A 528 -11.43 15.00 -10.64
CA VAL A 528 -11.80 13.58 -10.76
C VAL A 528 -12.94 13.38 -11.74
N ALA A 529 -14.01 14.19 -11.64
CA ALA A 529 -15.13 14.10 -12.56
C ALA A 529 -14.69 14.37 -14.01
N ARG A 530 -13.84 15.38 -14.22
CA ARG A 530 -13.26 15.70 -15.53
C ARG A 530 -12.36 14.58 -16.06
N ALA A 531 -11.50 13.99 -15.23
CA ALA A 531 -10.61 12.90 -15.62
C ALA A 531 -11.37 11.62 -15.99
N ALA A 532 -12.46 11.34 -15.27
CA ALA A 532 -13.35 10.22 -15.56
C ALA A 532 -14.37 10.52 -16.68
N ASP A 533 -14.45 11.76 -17.16
CA ASP A 533 -15.38 12.21 -18.20
C ASP A 533 -16.86 12.03 -17.79
N GLN A 534 -17.14 12.30 -16.51
CA GLN A 534 -18.47 12.23 -15.93
C GLN A 534 -19.00 13.63 -15.57
N ILE A 535 -20.30 13.82 -15.72
CA ILE A 535 -20.97 15.09 -15.42
C ILE A 535 -21.23 15.24 -13.92
N SER A 536 -21.64 14.16 -13.25
CA SER A 536 -21.90 14.19 -11.81
C SER A 536 -20.61 14.11 -11.03
N TYR A 537 -20.51 14.92 -9.97
CA TYR A 537 -19.38 14.85 -9.06
C TYR A 537 -19.46 13.60 -8.17
N PRO A 538 -18.31 12.96 -7.86
CA PRO A 538 -18.28 11.86 -6.90
C PRO A 538 -18.69 12.35 -5.51
N HIS A 539 -19.24 11.43 -4.71
CA HIS A 539 -19.42 11.65 -3.27
C HIS A 539 -18.07 11.66 -2.57
N VAL A 540 -17.91 12.46 -1.51
CA VAL A 540 -16.68 12.43 -0.72
C VAL A 540 -16.98 11.89 0.66
N THR A 541 -16.33 10.80 1.04
CA THR A 541 -16.45 10.26 2.40
C THR A 541 -15.29 10.74 3.27
N VAL A 542 -15.63 11.19 4.47
CA VAL A 542 -14.68 11.55 5.52
C VAL A 542 -15.04 10.77 6.78
N THR A 543 -14.03 10.23 7.46
CA THR A 543 -14.17 9.67 8.81
C THR A 543 -13.61 10.66 9.81
N GLN A 544 -14.39 11.03 10.83
CA GLN A 544 -13.92 11.93 11.88
C GLN A 544 -12.91 11.20 12.78
N LYS A 545 -11.72 11.79 12.92
CA LYS A 545 -10.59 11.24 13.68
C LYS A 545 -10.82 11.34 15.18
N PRO A 546 -10.15 10.50 15.99
CA PRO A 546 -10.41 10.45 17.43
C PRO A 546 -9.29 11.09 18.26
N GLY A 547 -8.37 11.84 17.64
CA GLY A 547 -7.13 12.27 18.27
C GLY A 547 -6.12 11.12 18.39
N THR A 548 -5.41 11.05 19.52
CA THR A 548 -4.38 10.03 19.80
C THR A 548 -4.72 9.21 21.03
N ARG A 549 -3.86 8.24 21.38
CA ARG A 549 -4.00 7.43 22.60
C ARG A 549 -4.06 8.25 23.89
N THR A 550 -3.35 9.36 23.97
CA THR A 550 -3.18 10.13 25.22
C THR A 550 -3.61 11.58 25.11
N ASN A 551 -3.90 12.06 23.90
CA ASN A 551 -4.35 13.42 23.65
C ASN A 551 -5.57 13.41 22.73
N GLY A 552 -6.72 13.75 23.31
CA GLY A 552 -8.01 13.88 22.67
C GLY A 552 -8.37 15.32 22.25
N LYS A 553 -7.50 16.30 22.52
CA LYS A 553 -7.67 17.67 22.00
C LYS A 553 -7.15 17.71 20.56
N SER A 554 -8.06 17.50 19.61
CA SER A 554 -7.81 17.63 18.18
C SER A 554 -8.85 18.56 17.57
N GLU A 555 -8.43 19.77 17.21
CA GLU A 555 -9.30 20.74 16.53
C GLU A 555 -9.64 20.26 15.10
N VAL A 556 -8.75 19.48 14.48
CA VAL A 556 -9.00 18.78 13.21
C VAL A 556 -10.22 17.85 13.32
N ALA A 557 -10.37 17.11 14.42
CA ALA A 557 -11.53 16.25 14.63
C ALA A 557 -12.84 17.06 14.72
N LEU A 558 -12.81 18.25 15.32
CA LEU A 558 -14.00 19.13 15.37
C LEU A 558 -14.37 19.63 13.97
N ALA A 559 -13.38 20.02 13.18
CA ALA A 559 -13.58 20.44 11.79
C ALA A 559 -14.21 19.33 10.93
N GLU A 560 -13.64 18.12 10.99
CA GLU A 560 -14.13 16.94 10.25
C GLU A 560 -15.59 16.60 10.58
N GLY A 561 -16.01 16.78 11.83
CA GLY A 561 -17.37 16.50 12.29
C GLY A 561 -18.43 17.51 11.85
N ARG A 562 -18.03 18.60 11.17
CA ARG A 562 -18.93 19.68 10.75
C ARG A 562 -18.89 19.95 9.24
N LEU A 563 -18.04 19.24 8.49
CA LEU A 563 -17.83 19.50 7.05
C LEU A 563 -19.13 19.40 6.23
N ASP A 564 -19.96 18.38 6.51
CA ASP A 564 -21.25 18.16 5.83
C ASP A 564 -22.29 19.25 6.13
N ILE A 565 -22.23 19.84 7.32
CA ILE A 565 -23.11 20.94 7.74
C ILE A 565 -22.62 22.29 7.22
N HIS A 566 -21.30 22.52 7.21
CA HIS A 566 -20.72 23.78 6.77
C HIS A 566 -20.78 23.97 5.26
N GLU A 567 -20.57 22.91 4.49
CA GLU A 567 -20.53 22.96 3.02
C GLU A 567 -21.43 21.88 2.38
N PRO A 568 -22.76 21.94 2.56
CA PRO A 568 -23.68 20.90 2.10
C PRO A 568 -23.67 20.73 0.56
N SER A 569 -23.32 21.77 -0.20
CA SER A 569 -23.17 21.70 -1.66
C SER A 569 -21.98 20.85 -2.14
N LEU A 570 -21.03 20.56 -1.25
CA LEU A 570 -19.85 19.77 -1.61
C LEU A 570 -20.09 18.25 -1.60
N GLY A 571 -21.30 17.78 -1.27
CA GLY A 571 -21.63 16.35 -1.29
C GLY A 571 -20.76 15.51 -0.36
N ILE A 572 -20.33 16.12 0.75
CA ILE A 572 -19.48 15.51 1.79
C ILE A 572 -20.36 14.62 2.67
N LEU A 573 -19.89 13.41 2.93
CA LEU A 573 -20.51 12.44 3.82
C LEU A 573 -19.54 12.15 4.96
N VAL A 574 -19.82 12.70 6.14
CA VAL A 574 -19.12 12.31 7.37
C VAL A 574 -19.70 10.97 7.83
N ALA A 575 -19.08 9.88 7.39
CA ALA A 575 -19.70 8.56 7.43
C ALA A 575 -19.80 7.98 8.84
N SER A 576 -18.78 8.24 9.67
CA SER A 576 -18.68 7.77 11.06
C SER A 576 -17.57 8.53 11.80
N PRO A 577 -17.64 8.66 13.14
CA PRO A 577 -16.46 8.87 13.96
C PRO A 577 -15.59 7.61 13.99
N SER A 578 -14.39 7.74 14.54
CA SER A 578 -13.46 6.61 14.74
C SER A 578 -13.03 6.40 16.18
N TYR A 579 -13.55 7.17 17.15
CA TYR A 579 -13.15 7.05 18.56
C TYR A 579 -13.62 5.76 19.23
N MET A 580 -14.60 5.09 18.64
CA MET A 580 -15.10 3.79 19.13
C MET A 580 -14.21 2.62 18.72
N LEU A 581 -13.17 2.86 17.91
CA LEU A 581 -12.33 1.83 17.30
C LEU A 581 -11.04 1.61 18.05
N GLU A 582 -10.55 0.39 18.00
CA GLU A 582 -9.23 0.07 18.54
C GLU A 582 -8.12 0.64 17.63
N PHE A 583 -7.10 1.20 18.25
CA PHE A 583 -5.85 1.49 17.58
C PHE A 583 -4.98 0.24 17.50
N MET A 584 -4.18 0.13 16.43
CA MET A 584 -3.11 -0.85 16.35
C MET A 584 -2.23 -0.75 17.60
N PRO A 585 -1.89 -1.88 18.23
CA PRO A 585 -0.94 -1.89 19.34
C PRO A 585 0.34 -1.16 18.94
N ASP A 586 0.85 -0.29 19.83
CA ASP A 586 2.09 0.50 19.66
C ASP A 586 2.07 1.63 18.63
N THR A 587 0.90 1.97 18.07
CA THR A 587 0.73 3.18 17.26
C THR A 587 0.05 4.27 18.06
N VAL A 588 0.38 5.54 17.78
CA VAL A 588 -0.18 6.68 18.52
C VAL A 588 -1.63 6.98 18.10
N ALA A 589 -1.94 6.76 16.81
CA ALA A 589 -3.23 7.13 16.23
C ALA A 589 -3.64 6.28 15.00
N THR A 590 -3.10 5.08 14.84
CA THR A 590 -3.42 4.24 13.66
C THR A 590 -4.51 3.25 14.02
N ILE A 591 -5.67 3.34 13.37
CA ILE A 591 -6.79 2.41 13.56
C ILE A 591 -6.38 0.99 13.16
N ALA A 592 -6.80 -0.01 13.93
CA ALA A 592 -6.52 -1.40 13.65
C ALA A 592 -7.12 -1.85 12.29
N PRO A 593 -6.43 -2.69 11.50
CA PRO A 593 -6.91 -3.19 10.21
C PRO A 593 -8.36 -3.67 10.17
N LYS A 594 -8.77 -4.48 11.17
CA LYS A 594 -10.14 -4.99 11.31
C LYS A 594 -11.13 -3.84 11.52
N ASP A 595 -10.81 -2.89 12.39
CA ASP A 595 -11.70 -1.78 12.73
C ASP A 595 -11.76 -0.73 11.62
N ARG A 596 -10.70 -0.58 10.83
CA ARG A 596 -10.75 0.26 9.63
C ARG A 596 -11.66 -0.35 8.56
N MET A 597 -11.65 -1.67 8.39
CA MET A 597 -12.59 -2.35 7.47
C MET A 597 -14.06 -2.13 7.87
N TRP A 598 -14.35 -2.06 9.18
CA TRP A 598 -15.68 -1.72 9.68
C TRP A 598 -16.11 -0.29 9.29
N LEU A 599 -15.19 0.68 9.31
CA LEU A 599 -15.45 2.02 8.78
C LEU A 599 -15.64 2.03 7.27
N ASP A 600 -14.83 1.24 6.53
CA ASP A 600 -14.94 1.15 5.08
C ASP A 600 -16.38 0.70 4.69
N GLU A 601 -17.01 -0.18 5.48
CA GLU A 601 -18.40 -0.60 5.28
C GLU A 601 -19.43 0.50 5.60
N LEU A 602 -19.23 1.29 6.67
CA LEU A 602 -20.09 2.44 6.99
C LEU A 602 -20.00 3.54 5.92
N GLU A 603 -18.80 3.83 5.41
CA GLU A 603 -18.59 4.73 4.27
C GLU A 603 -19.36 4.24 3.04
N ALA A 604 -19.36 2.93 2.78
CA ALA A 604 -20.11 2.38 1.65
C ALA A 604 -21.62 2.48 1.79
N LEU A 605 -22.15 2.30 3.01
CA LEU A 605 -23.57 2.52 3.30
C LEU A 605 -23.97 3.99 3.20
N ALA A 606 -23.11 4.92 3.64
CA ALA A 606 -23.35 6.35 3.54
C ALA A 606 -23.50 6.80 2.08
N VAL A 607 -22.55 6.38 1.23
CA VAL A 607 -22.60 6.69 -0.22
C VAL A 607 -23.85 6.07 -0.84
N ARG A 608 -24.17 4.82 -0.49
CA ARG A 608 -25.37 4.14 -1.02
C ARG A 608 -26.67 4.84 -0.63
N ALA A 609 -26.79 5.30 0.61
CA ALA A 609 -27.95 6.07 1.06
C ALA A 609 -28.08 7.36 0.24
N ALA A 610 -26.99 8.11 0.07
CA ALA A 610 -26.98 9.33 -0.73
C ALA A 610 -27.38 9.09 -2.20
N GLN A 611 -26.86 8.02 -2.82
CA GLN A 611 -27.21 7.63 -4.20
C GLN A 611 -28.70 7.25 -4.36
N ASN A 612 -29.33 6.73 -3.31
CA ASN A 612 -30.75 6.43 -3.28
C ASN A 612 -31.65 7.65 -2.96
N GLY A 613 -31.07 8.83 -2.73
CA GLY A 613 -31.80 10.00 -2.24
C GLY A 613 -32.24 9.89 -0.77
N GLU A 614 -31.66 8.94 -0.03
CA GLU A 614 -31.87 8.77 1.40
C GLU A 614 -30.89 9.67 2.17
N ARG A 615 -31.27 10.07 3.40
CA ARG A 615 -30.37 10.83 4.27
C ARG A 615 -29.36 9.89 4.94
N TRP A 616 -28.12 10.35 5.09
CA TRP A 616 -27.15 9.76 6.00
C TRP A 616 -26.41 10.87 6.73
N PHE A 617 -26.54 10.91 8.05
CA PHE A 617 -25.67 11.72 8.89
C PHE A 617 -25.51 11.05 10.26
N CYS A 618 -24.35 11.24 10.87
CA CYS A 618 -24.10 10.82 12.24
C CYS A 618 -24.74 11.80 13.23
N PRO A 619 -25.23 11.34 14.39
CA PRO A 619 -25.74 12.25 15.40
C PRO A 619 -24.74 13.33 15.77
N SER A 620 -25.17 14.59 15.86
CA SER A 620 -24.27 15.71 16.16
C SER A 620 -24.93 16.72 17.08
N MET A 621 -24.15 17.29 18.00
CA MET A 621 -24.63 18.32 18.91
C MET A 621 -25.03 19.58 18.14
N ARG A 622 -26.18 20.16 18.47
CA ARG A 622 -26.74 21.37 17.86
C ARG A 622 -26.70 22.57 18.78
N GLN A 623 -27.10 22.38 20.02
CA GLN A 623 -27.07 23.42 21.05
C GLN A 623 -26.94 22.80 22.43
N VAL A 624 -26.42 23.60 23.36
CA VAL A 624 -26.31 23.26 24.77
C VAL A 624 -26.85 24.45 25.55
N PHE A 625 -27.79 24.22 26.46
CA PHE A 625 -28.35 25.29 27.28
C PHE A 625 -28.62 24.84 28.72
N ARG A 626 -28.68 25.81 29.62
CA ARG A 626 -28.95 25.56 31.04
C ARG A 626 -30.43 25.32 31.30
N ARG A 627 -30.73 24.38 32.19
CA ARG A 627 -32.06 24.21 32.78
C ARG A 627 -31.94 23.91 34.27
N GLY A 628 -32.04 24.97 35.08
CA GLY A 628 -31.74 24.89 36.51
C GLY A 628 -30.25 24.61 36.72
N MET A 629 -29.94 23.55 37.46
CA MET A 629 -28.57 23.07 37.66
C MET A 629 -28.04 22.21 36.51
N ASP A 630 -28.92 21.65 35.70
CA ASP A 630 -28.57 20.68 34.66
C ASP A 630 -28.28 21.36 33.32
N LEU A 631 -27.60 20.62 32.43
CA LEU A 631 -27.35 21.04 31.06
C LEU A 631 -28.17 20.18 30.10
N VAL A 632 -28.90 20.82 29.19
CA VAL A 632 -29.61 20.15 28.11
C VAL A 632 -28.75 20.24 26.86
N VAL A 633 -28.44 19.08 26.27
CA VAL A 633 -27.72 18.94 25.00
C VAL A 633 -28.71 18.44 23.96
N GLU A 634 -28.90 19.21 22.90
CA GLU A 634 -29.72 18.81 21.76
C GLU A 634 -28.84 18.19 20.67
N PHE A 635 -29.22 16.99 20.21
CA PHE A 635 -28.59 16.32 19.08
C PHE A 635 -29.53 16.32 17.88
N ALA A 636 -28.99 16.52 16.69
CA ALA A 636 -29.66 16.12 15.46
C ALA A 636 -29.50 14.60 15.29
N THR A 637 -30.59 13.92 14.96
CA THR A 637 -30.63 12.46 14.85
C THR A 637 -31.60 12.01 13.76
N MET A 638 -31.36 10.83 13.20
CA MET A 638 -32.27 10.13 12.29
C MET A 638 -33.15 9.13 13.03
N THR A 639 -32.62 8.49 14.08
CA THR A 639 -33.35 7.57 14.95
C THR A 639 -33.02 7.86 16.42
N PRO A 640 -33.82 7.39 17.39
CA PRO A 640 -33.53 7.65 18.80
C PRO A 640 -32.12 7.22 19.19
N LEU A 641 -31.52 7.99 20.09
CA LEU A 641 -30.22 7.76 20.70
C LEU A 641 -30.32 6.76 21.85
N GLU A 642 -29.24 6.02 22.01
CA GLU A 642 -28.99 5.17 23.17
C GLU A 642 -27.50 5.16 23.51
N LEU A 643 -27.17 4.67 24.70
CA LEU A 643 -25.79 4.40 25.08
C LEU A 643 -25.42 3.00 24.64
N ASP A 644 -24.34 2.86 23.88
CA ASP A 644 -23.72 1.58 23.61
C ASP A 644 -23.31 0.92 24.94
N PRO A 645 -23.88 -0.24 25.30
CA PRO A 645 -23.58 -0.90 26.57
C PRO A 645 -22.09 -1.19 26.77
N LYS A 646 -21.34 -1.48 25.69
CA LYS A 646 -19.90 -1.77 25.76
C LYS A 646 -19.08 -0.51 26.01
N ALA A 647 -19.47 0.59 25.36
CA ALA A 647 -18.79 1.87 25.54
C ALA A 647 -19.17 2.52 26.88
N ALA A 648 -20.42 2.39 27.33
CA ALA A 648 -20.93 2.96 28.57
C ALA A 648 -20.22 2.42 29.82
N GLN A 649 -19.74 1.17 29.79
CA GLN A 649 -18.87 0.61 30.83
C GLN A 649 -17.56 1.40 31.00
N ASN A 650 -17.18 2.20 29.98
CA ASN A 650 -15.95 2.96 29.89
C ASN A 650 -16.19 4.49 29.84
N ALA A 651 -17.31 4.97 30.41
CA ALA A 651 -17.82 6.35 30.45
C ALA A 651 -18.69 6.79 29.25
N HIS A 652 -19.57 7.77 29.48
CA HIS A 652 -20.54 8.27 28.49
C HIS A 652 -19.90 9.15 27.40
N GLY A 653 -18.75 9.76 27.69
CA GLY A 653 -17.97 10.58 26.75
C GLY A 653 -18.23 12.08 26.81
N PHE A 654 -18.96 12.59 27.81
CA PHE A 654 -19.16 14.03 28.00
C PHE A 654 -18.14 14.59 28.98
N THR A 655 -17.61 15.77 28.68
CA THR A 655 -16.76 16.54 29.61
C THR A 655 -17.17 18.01 29.60
N LEU A 656 -16.87 18.73 30.67
CA LEU A 656 -16.99 20.18 30.75
C LEU A 656 -15.61 20.80 30.57
N ASP A 657 -15.51 21.81 29.70
CA ASP A 657 -14.30 22.62 29.55
C ASP A 657 -14.60 24.09 29.86
N GLY A 658 -13.63 24.80 30.42
CA GLY A 658 -13.82 26.17 30.91
C GLY A 658 -14.65 26.31 32.20
N CYS A 659 -14.91 25.22 32.92
CA CYS A 659 -15.60 25.22 34.21
C CYS A 659 -14.63 25.59 35.35
N VAL A 660 -14.91 26.64 36.12
CA VAL A 660 -13.99 27.17 37.16
C VAL A 660 -14.25 26.61 38.56
N ASN A 661 -15.39 25.98 38.78
CA ASN A 661 -15.81 25.45 40.07
C ASN A 661 -15.91 23.91 40.11
N ASP A 662 -15.25 23.23 39.16
CA ASP A 662 -15.09 21.78 39.08
C ASP A 662 -16.41 20.98 39.12
N ALA A 663 -17.51 21.53 38.60
CA ALA A 663 -18.79 20.82 38.48
C ALA A 663 -18.62 19.50 37.70
N GLN A 664 -19.24 18.43 38.21
CA GLN A 664 -19.14 17.08 37.66
C GLN A 664 -20.48 16.61 37.09
N ILE A 665 -20.41 15.90 35.96
CA ILE A 665 -21.57 15.21 35.39
C ILE A 665 -21.82 13.94 36.21
N THR A 666 -22.97 13.88 36.89
CA THR A 666 -23.35 12.77 37.78
C THR A 666 -24.31 11.80 37.10
N GLY A 667 -25.00 12.23 36.06
CA GLY A 667 -26.01 11.43 35.39
C GLY A 667 -26.36 11.94 34.01
N LEU A 668 -27.05 11.09 33.27
CA LEU A 668 -27.50 11.34 31.91
C LEU A 668 -28.88 10.71 31.72
N HIS A 669 -29.82 11.46 31.17
CA HIS A 669 -31.12 10.93 30.76
C HIS A 669 -31.56 11.47 29.40
N PHE A 670 -32.27 10.63 28.65
CA PHE A 670 -32.81 10.97 27.35
C PHE A 670 -34.23 11.51 27.49
N GLU A 671 -34.52 12.63 26.83
CA GLU A 671 -35.89 13.06 26.61
C GLU A 671 -36.48 12.32 25.40
N PRO A 672 -37.82 12.29 25.25
CA PRO A 672 -38.45 11.73 24.05
C PRO A 672 -37.88 12.35 22.77
N ALA A 673 -37.58 11.50 21.78
CA ALA A 673 -37.13 11.97 20.48
C ALA A 673 -38.24 12.77 19.78
N PHE A 674 -37.83 13.75 18.98
CA PHE A 674 -38.70 14.55 18.13
C PHE A 674 -38.22 14.47 16.68
N HIS A 675 -38.94 15.13 15.76
CA HIS A 675 -38.59 15.06 14.34
C HIS A 675 -37.20 15.68 14.09
N GLY A 676 -36.24 14.85 13.68
CA GLY A 676 -34.89 15.27 13.31
C GLY A 676 -33.94 15.51 14.49
N GLY A 677 -34.33 15.16 15.73
CA GLY A 677 -33.46 15.33 16.87
C GLY A 677 -33.94 14.70 18.17
N GLN A 678 -33.07 14.74 19.17
CA GLN A 678 -33.37 14.29 20.52
C GLN A 678 -32.57 15.10 21.54
N ARG A 679 -33.20 15.38 22.68
CA ARG A 679 -32.55 16.05 23.81
C ARG A 679 -32.03 15.04 24.82
N LEU A 680 -30.89 15.39 25.38
CA LEU A 680 -30.21 14.69 26.43
C LEU A 680 -29.98 15.66 27.58
N VAL A 681 -30.16 15.21 28.81
CA VAL A 681 -29.97 16.04 29.99
C VAL A 681 -28.82 15.47 30.79
N LEU A 682 -27.81 16.31 31.01
CA LEU A 682 -26.65 16.03 31.84
C LEU A 682 -26.93 16.59 33.24
N SER A 683 -27.07 15.69 34.21
CA SER A 683 -27.27 16.07 35.61
C SER A 683 -25.93 16.42 36.24
N LEU A 684 -25.87 17.55 36.95
CA LEU A 684 -24.63 18.04 37.58
C LEU A 684 -24.71 17.94 39.11
N ASP A 685 -23.56 17.74 39.78
CA ASP A 685 -23.49 17.77 41.25
C ASP A 685 -23.68 19.19 41.82
N ARG A 686 -23.32 20.20 41.03
CA ARG A 686 -23.45 21.63 41.34
C ARG A 686 -23.61 22.45 40.06
N PHE A 687 -23.98 23.71 40.21
CA PHE A 687 -24.07 24.65 39.10
C PHE A 687 -22.69 24.85 38.44
N ALA A 688 -22.57 24.68 37.12
CA ALA A 688 -21.31 24.88 36.40
C ALA A 688 -21.07 26.35 36.03
N GLU A 689 -19.93 26.91 36.46
CA GLU A 689 -19.56 28.32 36.28
C GLU A 689 -18.33 28.47 35.37
N GLY A 690 -18.24 29.57 34.62
CA GLY A 690 -17.05 29.92 33.85
C GLY A 690 -17.35 30.74 32.59
N PRO A 691 -16.48 31.70 32.22
CA PRO A 691 -16.70 32.61 31.08
C PRO A 691 -16.57 31.93 29.70
N GLY A 692 -15.99 30.73 29.65
CA GLY A 692 -15.83 29.92 28.44
C GLY A 692 -16.43 28.52 28.57
N LEU A 693 -17.44 28.36 29.43
CA LEU A 693 -18.03 27.06 29.71
C LEU A 693 -18.59 26.41 28.44
N SER A 694 -18.12 25.20 28.15
CA SER A 694 -18.57 24.39 27.02
C SER A 694 -18.79 22.95 27.43
N VAL A 695 -19.71 22.29 26.73
CA VAL A 695 -19.89 20.84 26.81
C VAL A 695 -19.20 20.21 25.61
N ASN A 696 -18.35 19.24 25.89
CA ASN A 696 -17.71 18.41 24.88
C ASN A 696 -18.35 17.03 24.87
N TYR A 697 -18.39 16.42 23.69
CA TYR A 697 -18.68 15.00 23.51
C TYR A 697 -17.54 14.34 22.73
N ALA A 698 -17.02 13.22 23.24
CA ALA A 698 -15.93 12.45 22.67
C ALA A 698 -14.75 13.32 22.21
N TRP A 699 -14.42 14.34 22.99
CA TRP A 699 -13.37 15.31 22.70
C TRP A 699 -12.78 15.85 24.00
N GLY A 700 -11.47 16.13 23.99
CA GLY A 700 -10.77 16.82 25.08
C GLY A 700 -10.20 15.92 26.18
N MET A 701 -10.35 14.60 26.09
CA MET A 701 -9.78 13.67 27.07
C MET A 701 -8.24 13.63 26.96
N MET A 702 -7.51 13.72 28.08
CA MET A 702 -6.04 13.80 28.13
C MET A 702 -5.37 12.58 28.76
N GLN A 703 -6.05 11.43 28.71
CA GLN A 703 -5.58 10.17 29.29
C GLN A 703 -5.93 9.01 28.38
N GLU A 704 -5.20 7.91 28.53
CA GLU A 704 -5.50 6.68 27.80
C GLU A 704 -6.89 6.14 28.17
N ALA A 705 -7.59 5.57 27.20
CA ALA A 705 -8.85 4.87 27.48
C ALA A 705 -8.59 3.78 28.53
N PRO A 706 -9.58 3.47 29.40
CA PRO A 706 -9.40 2.47 30.47
C PRO A 706 -8.91 1.10 29.99
N ASP A 707 -9.18 0.72 28.74
CA ASP A 707 -8.73 -0.54 28.13
C ASP A 707 -7.35 -0.49 27.49
N GLY A 708 -6.76 0.70 27.27
CA GLY A 708 -5.47 0.86 26.59
C GLY A 708 -5.50 0.51 25.10
N GLU A 709 -6.67 0.24 24.52
CA GLU A 709 -6.81 -0.22 23.14
C GLU A 709 -7.43 0.86 22.26
N ARG A 710 -8.24 1.74 22.84
CA ARG A 710 -8.93 2.83 22.15
C ARG A 710 -8.22 4.20 22.28
N PRO A 711 -8.61 5.19 21.45
CA PRO A 711 -8.14 6.57 21.56
C PRO A 711 -8.49 7.19 22.92
N ALA A 712 -7.79 8.28 23.29
CA ALA A 712 -8.11 9.04 24.51
C ALA A 712 -9.58 9.51 24.49
N ASN A 713 -10.01 10.03 23.35
CA ASN A 713 -11.41 10.34 23.13
C ASN A 713 -12.23 9.04 23.05
N HIS A 714 -13.33 9.02 23.79
CA HIS A 714 -14.27 7.93 23.81
C HIS A 714 -15.68 8.47 24.03
N GLY A 715 -16.68 7.73 23.57
CA GLY A 715 -18.09 8.07 23.73
C GLY A 715 -18.98 6.87 23.53
N ALA A 716 -20.13 6.87 24.22
CA ALA A 716 -21.08 5.76 24.15
C ALA A 716 -22.33 6.07 23.33
N LEU A 717 -22.61 7.34 23.08
CA LEU A 717 -23.78 7.77 22.32
C LEU A 717 -23.77 7.24 20.88
N ARG A 718 -24.84 6.52 20.53
CA ARG A 718 -25.13 6.05 19.17
C ARG A 718 -26.62 6.02 18.93
N GLU A 719 -27.01 5.87 17.67
CA GLU A 719 -28.40 5.62 17.31
C GLU A 719 -28.83 4.18 17.59
N THR A 720 -30.15 4.00 17.71
CA THR A 720 -30.85 2.71 17.71
C THR A 720 -30.78 2.00 16.36
N TRP A 721 -30.58 2.74 15.26
CA TRP A 721 -30.31 2.14 13.95
C TRP A 721 -29.09 1.21 14.01
N SER A 722 -29.25 0.02 13.45
CA SER A 722 -28.17 -0.94 13.36
C SER A 722 -28.37 -1.92 12.22
N ARG A 723 -27.26 -2.47 11.71
CA ARG A 723 -27.26 -3.50 10.65
C ARG A 723 -26.18 -4.54 10.93
N PRO A 724 -26.39 -5.83 10.64
CA PRO A 724 -25.29 -6.80 10.60
C PRO A 724 -24.23 -6.38 9.59
N SER A 725 -22.95 -6.50 9.93
CA SER A 725 -21.86 -6.26 8.99
C SER A 725 -21.72 -7.45 8.04
N LEU A 726 -21.57 -7.18 6.74
CA LEU A 726 -21.30 -8.22 5.73
C LEU A 726 -19.81 -8.57 5.65
N LEU A 727 -18.93 -7.64 6.00
CA LEU A 727 -17.48 -7.87 5.98
C LEU A 727 -16.97 -8.50 7.28
N GLN A 728 -17.69 -8.29 8.37
CA GLN A 728 -17.40 -8.82 9.72
C GLN A 728 -18.69 -9.38 10.34
N PRO A 729 -19.11 -10.60 9.96
CA PRO A 729 -20.40 -11.17 10.38
C PRO A 729 -20.61 -11.25 11.90
N GLU A 730 -19.53 -11.22 12.69
CA GLU A 730 -19.56 -11.18 14.15
C GLU A 730 -19.91 -9.80 14.75
N ARG A 731 -19.99 -8.75 13.91
CA ARG A 731 -20.22 -7.36 14.31
C ARG A 731 -21.53 -6.81 13.77
N ARG A 732 -22.00 -5.77 14.45
CA ARG A 732 -23.10 -4.90 13.99
C ARG A 732 -22.54 -3.50 13.73
N LEU A 733 -23.05 -2.87 12.69
CA LEU A 733 -22.81 -1.47 12.32
C LEU A 733 -23.82 -0.60 13.06
N TYR A 734 -23.37 0.56 13.54
CA TYR A 734 -24.20 1.57 14.19
C TYR A 734 -23.75 2.96 13.74
N ARG A 735 -24.64 3.95 13.82
CA ARG A 735 -24.27 5.37 13.66
C ARG A 735 -23.96 5.95 15.03
N TYR A 736 -22.67 6.15 15.31
CA TYR A 736 -22.20 6.81 16.53
C TYR A 736 -22.23 8.33 16.37
N ALA A 737 -22.41 9.04 17.48
CA ALA A 737 -22.42 10.49 17.47
C ALA A 737 -21.04 11.08 17.16
N LEU A 738 -20.96 12.17 16.40
CA LEU A 738 -19.70 12.86 16.11
C LEU A 738 -19.17 13.56 17.36
N SER A 739 -17.84 13.56 17.51
CA SER A 739 -17.14 14.39 18.48
C SER A 739 -17.50 15.86 18.26
N GLY A 740 -17.69 16.61 19.35
CA GLY A 740 -18.07 18.01 19.25
C GLY A 740 -17.78 18.80 20.53
N ARG A 741 -17.76 20.12 20.39
CA ARG A 741 -17.66 21.10 21.47
C ARG A 741 -18.64 22.22 21.19
N LEU A 742 -19.53 22.51 22.15
CA LEU A 742 -20.46 23.64 22.05
C LEU A 742 -20.46 24.48 23.34
N PRO A 743 -20.51 25.82 23.22
CA PRO A 743 -20.66 26.69 24.38
C PRO A 743 -22.01 26.47 25.07
N VAL A 744 -22.04 26.65 26.38
CA VAL A 744 -23.28 26.56 27.17
C VAL A 744 -24.04 27.89 27.10
N MET A 745 -25.23 27.86 26.51
CA MET A 745 -26.12 29.01 26.41
C MET A 745 -26.93 29.22 27.71
N PRO A 746 -27.29 30.47 28.07
CA PRO A 746 -28.09 30.75 29.26
C PRO A 746 -29.48 30.13 29.24
N SER A 747 -30.07 30.01 28.05
CA SER A 747 -31.39 29.44 27.80
C SER A 747 -31.43 28.81 26.41
N GLU A 748 -32.48 28.03 26.14
CA GLU A 748 -32.77 27.50 24.80
C GLU A 748 -32.86 28.66 23.79
N LEU A 749 -32.25 28.48 22.62
CA LEU A 749 -32.47 29.39 21.49
C LEU A 749 -33.88 29.12 20.96
N ALA A 750 -34.79 30.09 21.10
CA ALA A 750 -36.08 30.03 20.43
C ALA A 750 -35.85 29.91 18.91
N GLY A 751 -36.24 28.79 18.31
CA GLY A 751 -35.95 28.48 16.92
C GLY A 751 -36.42 29.57 15.94
N GLY A 752 -35.47 30.26 15.31
CA GLY A 752 -35.59 30.74 13.94
C GLY A 752 -34.64 29.89 13.10
N VAL A 753 -35.02 29.29 11.97
CA VAL A 753 -35.82 29.79 10.85
C VAL A 753 -36.61 28.63 10.22
N GLN A 754 -37.80 28.95 9.68
CA GLN A 754 -38.66 28.12 8.84
C GLN A 754 -38.00 27.65 7.54
#